data_AF-F5RJ77-F1
#
_entry.id   AF-F5RJ77-F1
#
_cell.length_a   1.000
_cell.length_b   1.000
_cell.length_c   1.000
_cell.angle_alpha   90.00
_cell.angle_beta   90.00
_cell.angle_gamma   90.00
#
_symmetry.space_group_name_H-M   'P 1'
#
loop_
_entity.id
_entity.type
_entity.pdbx_description
1 polymer ?
#
loop_
_entity_poly.entity_id
_entity_poly.type
_entity_poly.pdbx_seq_one_letter_code
_entity_poly.pdbx_strand_id
1 'polypeptide(L)'
;MKRLHRARFLACGLIALLCVLLIPASTSALTIAYDRNYGTAYVNILRNACAEPTEARGYTRNRLELFQDRRVDAIEVYDFEADHYRHGTSEELYWYPHFTATIVLAMHEDAPVSVRGWTDLREGVTIVLPDNSPEREIFFLTLAQRMGPDTETSFARLARMKDKKRLRFYPVHRGLRGVFADRDMRDVYVLFAHEADRLIRRGARLRIIEPADGTLSFTKGLLSRTPITFSDTLPESLSAAGYPPVSAGAVPARALPPDFLYSLRATNARYHAEIQERPFLAPTEPYKRFVILICALIVTVFWGASIHHRVLHYGTRRAVLLLIAMLVLWELDRAAKILTPVHADALEHMLWYLYYVFRGGLSVALLWIAWASDEDVLDRAMPPWLKAILGVNLFLAVLILCNDLHHHFFYFTWDIELQEWSDHLAWGAYAYWTLWFIEILAALLLLLEKAKLQQVLRPAMVLPFVLFILFIVYSIAYQYVAWVQWPELTVMTALFFLLLIELCLRTGLMPSNLLHQAFFTHARLAMQLTDAAGRTVFASAAVPRAAERDIRKSRMELDGGALLWQEDLSLLHERQRQLALTREALSRSRDLLRAEHSIRKQLLHLTLKRHLSEELEAILAAKRPLLRGYREQLMAAEDEADVTRIIRRLNLLSSYLKKRCVLFLKGQEDDHIRTDELSMAISEICAYLRPLGLRVGVEWSLPQLLYTGTALALFDFFTEFLAHAARVGTEDVFCRFVDDSVTFLLEAADWIAPWALHWEEQHSVSVTLSDRGYALSLTVHPARGKEREQSGGTQTPAGVQTEEAPTWND
;
A
#
# COMPACT_ATOMS: atom_id res chain seq x y z
N MET A 1 5.82 -33.44 27.19
CA MET A 1 4.79 -33.54 28.27
C MET A 1 3.71 -32.44 28.24
N LYS A 2 3.93 -31.23 27.70
CA LYS A 2 2.90 -30.15 27.66
C LYS A 2 1.76 -30.32 26.64
N ARG A 3 1.86 -31.23 25.65
CA ARG A 3 0.76 -31.53 24.70
C ARG A 3 -0.31 -32.48 25.25
N LEU A 4 0.02 -33.30 26.27
CA LEU A 4 -0.94 -34.26 26.86
C LEU A 4 -1.93 -33.61 27.84
N HIS A 5 -1.58 -32.47 28.44
CA HIS A 5 -2.49 -31.76 29.37
C HIS A 5 -3.58 -30.96 28.65
N ARG A 6 -3.31 -30.37 27.46
CA ARG A 6 -4.35 -29.68 26.68
C ARG A 6 -5.43 -30.63 26.15
N ALA A 7 -5.06 -31.86 25.77
CA ALA A 7 -6.02 -32.89 25.35
C ALA A 7 -6.91 -33.37 26.50
N ARG A 8 -6.39 -33.43 27.74
CA ARG A 8 -7.18 -33.79 28.93
C ARG A 8 -8.14 -32.68 29.34
N PHE A 9 -7.77 -31.40 29.21
CA PHE A 9 -8.70 -30.29 29.46
C PHE A 9 -9.79 -30.16 28.38
N LEU A 10 -9.48 -30.44 27.12
CA LEU A 10 -10.49 -30.52 26.04
C LEU A 10 -11.41 -31.74 26.21
N ALA A 11 -10.88 -32.88 26.62
CA ALA A 11 -11.70 -34.07 26.91
C ALA A 11 -12.58 -33.87 28.16
N CYS A 12 -12.07 -33.26 29.24
CA CYS A 12 -12.88 -32.91 30.41
C CYS A 12 -13.91 -31.82 30.11
N GLY A 13 -13.60 -30.86 29.23
CA GLY A 13 -14.56 -29.86 28.74
C GLY A 13 -15.65 -30.47 27.85
N LEU A 14 -15.31 -31.45 27.01
CA LEU A 14 -16.27 -32.19 26.18
C LEU A 14 -17.16 -33.12 27.02
N ILE A 15 -16.60 -33.76 28.06
CA ILE A 15 -17.35 -34.59 29.02
C ILE A 15 -18.25 -33.71 29.90
N ALA A 16 -17.80 -32.53 30.33
CA ALA A 16 -18.65 -31.57 31.05
C ALA A 16 -19.79 -31.05 30.15
N LEU A 17 -19.53 -30.79 28.86
CA LEU A 17 -20.55 -30.41 27.88
C LEU A 17 -21.55 -31.57 27.63
N LEU A 18 -21.06 -32.82 27.57
CA LEU A 18 -21.89 -34.04 27.48
C LEU A 18 -22.70 -34.28 28.76
N CYS A 19 -22.16 -33.99 29.95
CA CYS A 19 -22.89 -34.09 31.21
C CYS A 19 -23.94 -32.99 31.39
N VAL A 20 -23.75 -31.80 30.78
CA VAL A 20 -24.79 -30.77 30.69
C VAL A 20 -25.87 -31.14 29.65
N LEU A 21 -25.50 -31.86 28.59
CA LEU A 21 -26.44 -32.42 27.59
C LEU A 21 -27.15 -33.71 28.05
N LEU A 22 -26.69 -34.35 29.13
CA LEU A 22 -27.24 -35.58 29.73
C LEU A 22 -28.00 -35.33 31.04
N ILE A 23 -28.33 -34.07 31.35
CA ILE A 23 -29.36 -33.79 32.38
C ILE A 23 -30.65 -34.39 31.82
N PRO A 24 -31.27 -35.38 32.49
CA PRO A 24 -32.56 -35.89 32.06
C PRO A 24 -33.49 -34.70 31.96
N ALA A 25 -34.20 -34.57 30.83
CA ALA A 25 -35.25 -33.59 30.65
C ALA A 25 -36.14 -33.63 31.91
N SER A 26 -35.93 -32.66 32.80
CA SER A 26 -36.90 -32.34 33.84
C SER A 26 -38.20 -32.20 33.08
N THR A 27 -39.25 -32.92 33.48
CA THR A 27 -40.60 -32.83 32.92
C THR A 27 -40.94 -31.36 32.68
N SER A 28 -40.68 -30.90 31.47
CA SER A 28 -40.74 -29.50 31.13
C SER A 28 -42.22 -29.18 31.07
N ALA A 29 -42.64 -28.25 31.91
CA ALA A 29 -44.01 -27.79 31.88
C ALA A 29 -44.33 -27.29 30.46
N LEU A 30 -45.46 -27.74 29.90
CA LEU A 30 -45.93 -27.35 28.59
C LEU A 30 -46.07 -25.82 28.56
N THR A 31 -45.33 -25.17 27.67
CA THR A 31 -45.28 -23.72 27.60
C THR A 31 -46.41 -23.19 26.71
N ILE A 32 -47.38 -22.48 27.28
CA ILE A 32 -48.53 -21.94 26.55
C ILE A 32 -48.42 -20.43 26.40
N ALA A 33 -48.39 -19.94 25.16
CA ALA A 33 -48.50 -18.52 24.85
C ALA A 33 -49.96 -18.12 24.58
N TYR A 34 -50.50 -17.22 25.38
CA TYR A 34 -51.91 -16.77 25.29
C TYR A 34 -52.04 -15.26 25.17
N ASP A 35 -53.21 -14.80 24.75
CA ASP A 35 -53.54 -13.39 24.65
C ASP A 35 -53.71 -12.73 26.02
N ARG A 36 -52.74 -11.91 26.41
CA ARG A 36 -52.80 -11.18 27.68
C ARG A 36 -53.70 -9.95 27.63
N ASN A 37 -54.02 -9.42 26.45
CA ASN A 37 -54.63 -8.10 26.28
C ASN A 37 -55.97 -7.99 26.99
N TYR A 38 -56.77 -9.05 26.93
CA TYR A 38 -58.06 -9.09 27.61
C TYR A 38 -57.94 -9.70 29.02
N GLY A 39 -56.79 -10.25 29.43
CA GLY A 39 -56.44 -10.68 30.80
C GLY A 39 -56.36 -12.20 30.99
N THR A 40 -56.12 -12.68 32.22
CA THR A 40 -55.66 -14.06 32.49
C THR A 40 -56.75 -15.14 32.65
N ALA A 41 -58.03 -14.80 32.54
CA ALA A 41 -59.14 -15.73 32.83
C ALA A 41 -59.10 -17.00 31.96
N TYR A 42 -58.89 -16.85 30.64
CA TYR A 42 -58.79 -17.98 29.71
C TYR A 42 -57.69 -18.96 30.12
N VAL A 43 -56.46 -18.44 30.33
CA VAL A 43 -55.33 -19.30 30.67
C VAL A 43 -55.43 -19.92 32.07
N ASN A 44 -56.08 -19.26 33.01
CA ASN A 44 -56.33 -19.81 34.34
C ASN A 44 -57.26 -21.02 34.26
N ILE A 45 -58.29 -20.95 33.40
CA ILE A 45 -59.21 -22.08 33.15
C ILE A 45 -58.44 -23.21 32.45
N LEU A 46 -57.65 -22.89 31.43
CA LEU A 46 -56.83 -23.88 30.73
C LEU A 46 -55.86 -24.60 31.67
N ARG A 47 -55.14 -23.86 32.52
CA ARG A 47 -54.19 -24.44 33.48
C ARG A 47 -54.85 -25.37 34.50
N ASN A 48 -56.10 -25.09 34.88
CA ASN A 48 -56.84 -25.95 35.81
C ASN A 48 -57.45 -27.18 35.10
N ALA A 49 -57.69 -27.09 33.80
CA ALA A 49 -58.30 -28.14 32.99
C ALA A 49 -57.28 -29.03 32.26
N CYS A 50 -56.01 -28.60 32.14
CA CYS A 50 -54.93 -29.35 31.50
C CYS A 50 -54.42 -30.45 32.43
N ALA A 51 -54.26 -31.68 31.92
CA ALA A 51 -53.68 -32.78 32.68
C ALA A 51 -52.16 -32.62 32.85
N GLU A 52 -51.50 -32.00 31.88
CA GLU A 52 -50.06 -31.75 31.86
C GLU A 52 -49.69 -30.51 32.70
N PRO A 53 -48.51 -30.49 33.37
CA PRO A 53 -48.03 -29.29 34.05
C PRO A 53 -47.80 -28.19 33.01
N THR A 54 -48.44 -27.03 33.18
CA THR A 54 -48.41 -25.94 32.18
C THR A 54 -47.73 -24.67 32.71
N GLU A 55 -46.84 -24.10 31.89
CA GLU A 55 -46.28 -22.77 32.11
C GLU A 55 -46.91 -21.77 31.13
N ALA A 56 -47.85 -20.97 31.63
CA ALA A 56 -48.55 -19.97 30.85
C ALA A 56 -47.78 -18.64 30.77
N ARG A 57 -47.40 -18.22 29.56
CA ARG A 57 -46.76 -16.93 29.30
C ARG A 57 -47.69 -16.02 28.51
N GLY A 58 -48.08 -14.91 29.14
CA GLY A 58 -48.99 -13.94 28.53
C GLY A 58 -48.24 -12.93 27.68
N TYR A 59 -48.55 -12.88 26.38
CA TYR A 59 -47.95 -11.94 25.45
C TYR A 59 -49.01 -11.02 24.85
N THR A 60 -48.63 -9.77 24.65
CA THR A 60 -49.49 -8.75 24.03
C THR A 60 -49.36 -8.73 22.50
N ARG A 61 -48.25 -9.27 21.95
CA ARG A 61 -47.92 -9.42 20.51
C ARG A 61 -47.00 -10.64 20.29
N ASN A 62 -46.74 -10.99 19.03
CA ASN A 62 -45.72 -11.94 18.59
C ASN A 62 -45.86 -13.39 19.13
N ARG A 63 -47.07 -13.80 19.53
CA ARG A 63 -47.33 -15.17 20.04
C ARG A 63 -46.92 -16.25 19.05
N LEU A 64 -47.26 -16.02 17.78
CA LEU A 64 -47.01 -16.96 16.70
C LEU A 64 -45.53 -17.02 16.31
N GLU A 65 -44.81 -15.90 16.32
CA GLU A 65 -43.34 -15.89 16.17
C GLU A 65 -42.68 -16.75 17.25
N LEU A 66 -43.13 -16.63 18.51
CA LEU A 66 -42.60 -17.43 19.62
C LEU A 66 -42.89 -18.92 19.43
N PHE A 67 -44.05 -19.26 18.87
CA PHE A 67 -44.37 -20.63 18.51
C PHE A 67 -43.44 -21.10 17.41
N GLN A 68 -43.30 -20.37 16.31
CA GLN A 68 -42.41 -20.72 15.19
C GLN A 68 -40.95 -20.89 15.63
N ASP A 69 -40.43 -20.01 16.49
CA ASP A 69 -39.09 -20.06 17.09
C ASP A 69 -38.88 -21.25 18.07
N ARG A 70 -39.90 -22.09 18.27
CA ARG A 70 -39.92 -23.19 19.25
C ARG A 70 -39.62 -22.72 20.70
N ARG A 71 -39.96 -21.48 21.03
CA ARG A 71 -39.85 -20.93 22.39
C ARG A 71 -41.06 -21.26 23.26
N VAL A 72 -42.16 -21.67 22.63
CA VAL A 72 -43.39 -22.13 23.29
C VAL A 72 -43.95 -23.36 22.57
N ASP A 73 -44.61 -24.23 23.35
CA ASP A 73 -45.11 -25.52 22.89
C ASP A 73 -46.54 -25.44 22.33
N ALA A 74 -47.32 -24.44 22.78
CA ALA A 74 -48.68 -24.18 22.31
C ALA A 74 -49.03 -22.69 22.28
N ILE A 75 -49.94 -22.29 21.39
CA ILE A 75 -50.43 -20.91 21.21
C ILE A 75 -51.94 -20.80 21.07
N GLU A 76 -52.49 -19.70 21.59
CA GLU A 76 -53.86 -19.26 21.31
C GLU A 76 -53.98 -18.61 19.93
N VAL A 77 -54.81 -19.20 19.06
CA VAL A 77 -55.02 -18.80 17.65
C VAL A 77 -56.48 -18.98 17.20
N TYR A 78 -56.85 -18.38 16.07
CA TYR A 78 -58.12 -18.63 15.38
C TYR A 78 -58.05 -19.89 14.51
N ASP A 79 -59.21 -20.47 14.17
CA ASP A 79 -59.34 -21.66 13.31
C ASP A 79 -58.67 -21.50 11.95
N PHE A 80 -58.85 -20.37 11.29
CA PHE A 80 -58.19 -20.10 10.00
C PHE A 80 -56.66 -20.03 10.10
N GLU A 81 -56.13 -19.55 11.23
CA GLU A 81 -54.69 -19.55 11.49
C GLU A 81 -54.22 -21.00 11.72
N ALA A 82 -54.92 -21.75 12.57
CA ALA A 82 -54.61 -23.14 12.89
C ALA A 82 -54.62 -24.04 11.65
N ASP A 83 -55.65 -23.93 10.81
CA ASP A 83 -55.75 -24.68 9.57
C ASP A 83 -54.61 -24.29 8.61
N HIS A 84 -54.27 -23.00 8.49
CA HIS A 84 -53.15 -22.57 7.66
C HIS A 84 -51.82 -23.19 8.11
N TYR A 85 -51.51 -23.17 9.42
CA TYR A 85 -50.28 -23.79 9.94
C TYR A 85 -50.24 -25.30 9.74
N ARG A 86 -51.37 -26.00 9.94
CA ARG A 86 -51.45 -27.45 9.74
C ARG A 86 -51.19 -27.86 8.29
N HIS A 87 -51.53 -27.01 7.32
CA HIS A 87 -51.23 -27.24 5.90
C HIS A 87 -49.85 -26.74 5.47
N GLY A 88 -49.26 -25.77 6.19
CA GLY A 88 -47.99 -25.13 5.85
C GLY A 88 -46.74 -25.80 6.45
N THR A 89 -46.89 -26.75 7.38
CA THR A 89 -45.74 -27.43 8.02
C THR A 89 -45.77 -28.93 7.77
N SER A 90 -44.60 -29.55 7.65
CA SER A 90 -44.46 -31.02 7.67
C SER A 90 -44.53 -31.62 9.08
N GLU A 91 -44.57 -30.77 10.11
CA GLU A 91 -44.73 -31.17 11.52
C GLU A 91 -46.19 -31.52 11.82
N GLU A 92 -46.42 -32.54 12.66
CA GLU A 92 -47.75 -32.88 13.15
C GLU A 92 -48.19 -31.87 14.22
N LEU A 93 -49.25 -31.10 13.93
CA LEU A 93 -49.80 -30.09 14.83
C LEU A 93 -51.22 -30.45 15.27
N TYR A 94 -51.49 -30.26 16.56
CA TYR A 94 -52.76 -30.59 17.21
C TYR A 94 -53.59 -29.33 17.45
N TRP A 95 -54.83 -29.31 16.94
CA TRP A 95 -55.77 -28.19 17.08
C TRP A 95 -56.89 -28.51 18.08
N TYR A 96 -57.06 -27.64 19.07
CA TYR A 96 -58.05 -27.77 20.14
C TYR A 96 -59.02 -26.57 20.13
N PRO A 97 -60.20 -26.69 19.51
CA PRO A 97 -61.19 -25.61 19.49
C PRO A 97 -61.84 -25.44 20.87
N HIS A 98 -61.90 -24.22 21.40
CA HIS A 98 -62.36 -23.97 22.76
C HIS A 98 -63.61 -23.10 22.86
N PHE A 99 -63.72 -22.04 22.05
CA PHE A 99 -64.87 -21.14 22.09
C PHE A 99 -65.09 -20.41 20.75
N THR A 100 -66.27 -19.81 20.59
CA THR A 100 -66.61 -19.03 19.38
C THR A 100 -66.43 -17.53 19.61
N ALA A 101 -65.74 -16.88 18.67
CA ALA A 101 -65.51 -15.44 18.60
C ALA A 101 -66.38 -14.83 17.50
N THR A 102 -67.53 -14.26 17.88
CA THR A 102 -68.48 -13.60 16.98
C THR A 102 -68.31 -12.09 17.01
N ILE A 103 -68.24 -11.42 15.86
CA ILE A 103 -68.08 -9.97 15.81
C ILE A 103 -69.40 -9.28 16.20
N VAL A 104 -69.34 -8.31 17.09
CA VAL A 104 -70.48 -7.51 17.56
C VAL A 104 -70.14 -6.02 17.54
N LEU A 105 -71.18 -5.19 17.58
CA LEU A 105 -71.04 -3.76 17.81
C LEU A 105 -71.32 -3.47 19.28
N ALA A 106 -70.47 -2.68 19.93
CA ALA A 106 -70.66 -2.27 21.30
C ALA A 106 -70.69 -0.74 21.40
N MET A 107 -71.69 -0.21 22.10
CA MET A 107 -71.87 1.24 22.31
C MET A 107 -72.09 1.52 23.79
N HIS A 108 -71.87 2.76 24.22
CA HIS A 108 -72.26 3.17 25.58
C HIS A 108 -73.76 2.97 25.80
N GLU A 109 -74.18 2.52 26.99
CA GLU A 109 -75.60 2.27 27.32
C GLU A 109 -76.48 3.51 27.08
N ASP A 110 -75.96 4.68 27.44
CA ASP A 110 -76.62 5.99 27.29
C ASP A 110 -76.38 6.66 25.91
N ALA A 111 -75.93 5.91 24.90
CA ALA A 111 -75.61 6.50 23.60
C ALA A 111 -76.86 7.12 22.93
N PRO A 112 -76.78 8.37 22.43
CA PRO A 112 -77.92 9.09 21.85
C PRO A 112 -78.31 8.60 20.45
N VAL A 113 -77.58 7.64 19.88
CA VAL A 113 -77.76 7.13 18.52
C VAL A 113 -78.16 5.64 18.58
N SER A 114 -79.17 5.25 17.80
CA SER A 114 -79.61 3.86 17.68
C SER A 114 -78.93 3.20 16.47
N VAL A 115 -78.00 2.27 16.72
CA VAL A 115 -77.37 1.43 15.71
C VAL A 115 -77.99 0.03 15.78
N ARG A 116 -78.41 -0.53 14.64
CA ARG A 116 -78.98 -1.89 14.52
C ARG A 116 -78.18 -2.79 13.58
N GLY A 117 -77.38 -2.21 12.67
CA GLY A 117 -76.59 -2.96 11.71
C GLY A 117 -75.39 -2.18 11.19
N TRP A 118 -74.64 -2.80 10.27
CA TRP A 118 -73.41 -2.22 9.70
C TRP A 118 -73.67 -0.97 8.86
N THR A 119 -74.85 -0.89 8.25
CA THR A 119 -75.24 0.24 7.38
C THR A 119 -75.44 1.55 8.15
N ASP A 120 -75.84 1.47 9.42
CA ASP A 120 -76.01 2.63 10.31
C ASP A 120 -74.68 3.30 10.68
N LEU A 121 -73.54 2.60 10.48
CA LEU A 121 -72.21 3.12 10.79
C LEU A 121 -71.71 4.18 9.78
N ARG A 122 -72.42 4.35 8.65
CA ARG A 122 -72.02 5.27 7.57
C ARG A 122 -71.99 6.73 8.04
N GLU A 123 -72.95 7.14 8.87
CA GLU A 123 -73.17 8.54 9.25
C GLU A 123 -73.46 8.68 10.75
N GLY A 124 -73.14 9.84 11.33
CA GLY A 124 -73.51 10.18 12.72
C GLY A 124 -72.70 9.52 13.86
N VAL A 125 -71.91 8.48 13.58
CA VAL A 125 -71.11 7.75 14.60
C VAL A 125 -69.59 7.79 14.34
N THR A 126 -68.81 7.50 15.38
CA THR A 126 -67.36 7.28 15.31
C THR A 126 -67.07 5.80 15.46
N ILE A 127 -66.41 5.18 14.48
CA ILE A 127 -66.04 3.76 14.52
C ILE A 127 -64.70 3.63 15.24
N VAL A 128 -64.63 2.75 16.22
CA VAL A 128 -63.44 2.49 17.03
C VAL A 128 -63.01 1.04 16.85
N LEU A 129 -61.80 0.86 16.31
CA LEU A 129 -61.19 -0.43 15.98
C LEU A 129 -59.91 -0.66 16.80
N PRO A 130 -59.51 -1.92 17.04
CA PRO A 130 -58.24 -2.19 17.69
C PRO A 130 -57.05 -1.91 16.77
N ASP A 131 -55.87 -1.68 17.35
CA ASP A 131 -54.62 -1.47 16.62
C ASP A 131 -53.83 -2.77 16.33
N ASN A 132 -54.21 -3.90 16.93
CA ASN A 132 -53.55 -5.20 16.82
C ASN A 132 -54.06 -6.04 15.62
N SER A 133 -53.15 -6.78 15.01
CA SER A 133 -53.49 -7.87 14.08
C SER A 133 -53.74 -9.18 14.86
N PRO A 134 -54.61 -10.09 14.40
CA PRO A 134 -55.42 -10.04 13.17
C PRO A 134 -56.81 -9.40 13.33
N GLU A 135 -57.17 -8.96 14.55
CA GLU A 135 -58.51 -8.44 14.88
C GLU A 135 -58.84 -7.19 14.06
N ARG A 136 -57.86 -6.30 13.88
CA ARG A 136 -57.96 -5.12 13.03
C ARG A 136 -58.37 -5.48 11.61
N GLU A 137 -57.68 -6.41 10.96
CA GLU A 137 -57.92 -6.83 9.58
C GLU A 137 -59.28 -7.50 9.44
N ILE A 138 -59.64 -8.37 10.39
CA ILE A 138 -60.95 -9.04 10.43
C ILE A 138 -62.07 -8.00 10.52
N PHE A 139 -61.95 -7.04 11.44
CA PHE A 139 -62.95 -5.99 11.63
C PHE A 139 -63.00 -5.03 10.45
N PHE A 140 -61.85 -4.71 9.84
CA PHE A 140 -61.80 -3.90 8.64
C PHE A 140 -62.44 -4.57 7.44
N LEU A 141 -62.11 -5.83 7.19
CA LEU A 141 -62.65 -6.60 6.08
C LEU A 141 -64.17 -6.74 6.23
N THR A 142 -64.66 -7.04 7.44
CA THR A 142 -66.09 -7.10 7.72
C THR A 142 -66.79 -5.77 7.55
N LEU A 143 -66.21 -4.68 8.06
CA LEU A 143 -66.75 -3.33 7.81
C LEU A 143 -66.78 -3.01 6.32
N ALA A 144 -65.71 -3.30 5.57
CA ALA A 144 -65.64 -3.01 4.15
C ALA A 144 -66.69 -3.80 3.34
N GLN A 145 -66.89 -5.08 3.67
CA GLN A 145 -67.88 -5.94 3.02
C GLN A 145 -69.33 -5.59 3.37
N ARG A 146 -69.59 -5.05 4.57
CA ARG A 146 -70.95 -4.84 5.09
C ARG A 146 -71.43 -3.40 5.05
N MET A 147 -70.53 -2.42 5.00
CA MET A 147 -70.89 -1.00 4.95
C MET A 147 -71.23 -0.49 3.55
N GLY A 148 -71.00 -1.24 2.48
CA GLY A 148 -71.21 -0.78 1.10
C GLY A 148 -71.51 -1.91 0.12
N PRO A 149 -71.99 -1.58 -1.08
CA PRO A 149 -72.28 -2.59 -2.12
C PRO A 149 -71.00 -3.21 -2.71
N ASP A 150 -69.88 -2.48 -2.67
CA ASP A 150 -68.58 -2.92 -3.15
C ASP A 150 -67.47 -2.56 -2.14
N THR A 151 -66.50 -3.45 -2.02
CA THR A 151 -65.39 -3.38 -1.07
C THR A 151 -64.53 -2.12 -1.31
N GLU A 152 -64.27 -1.73 -2.57
CA GLU A 152 -63.45 -0.55 -2.87
C GLU A 152 -64.11 0.75 -2.41
N THR A 153 -65.41 0.90 -2.69
CA THR A 153 -66.18 2.08 -2.28
C THR A 153 -66.23 2.22 -0.76
N SER A 154 -66.25 1.09 -0.03
CA SER A 154 -66.24 1.06 1.42
C SER A 154 -64.87 1.46 1.99
N PHE A 155 -63.76 1.01 1.41
CA PHE A 155 -62.41 1.41 1.85
C PHE A 155 -62.19 2.92 1.66
N ALA A 156 -62.52 3.47 0.49
CA ALA A 156 -62.43 4.91 0.24
C ALA A 156 -63.29 5.73 1.23
N ARG A 157 -64.44 5.18 1.65
CA ARG A 157 -65.27 5.80 2.69
C ARG A 157 -64.61 5.72 4.07
N LEU A 158 -64.02 4.59 4.45
CA LEU A 158 -63.29 4.43 5.72
C LEU A 158 -62.08 5.37 5.80
N ALA A 159 -61.34 5.54 4.70
CA ALA A 159 -60.26 6.53 4.59
C ALA A 159 -60.79 7.96 4.84
N ARG A 160 -61.87 8.38 4.15
CA ARG A 160 -62.53 9.67 4.40
C ARG A 160 -63.05 9.82 5.84
N MET A 161 -63.48 8.73 6.47
CA MET A 161 -63.90 8.75 7.88
C MET A 161 -62.71 8.96 8.81
N LYS A 162 -61.52 8.43 8.47
CA LYS A 162 -60.29 8.73 9.21
C LYS A 162 -59.94 10.22 9.14
N ASP A 163 -59.95 10.81 7.95
CA ASP A 163 -59.65 12.25 7.76
C ASP A 163 -60.60 13.12 8.58
N LYS A 164 -61.87 12.72 8.65
CA LYS A 164 -62.92 13.37 9.45
C LYS A 164 -62.89 13.01 10.94
N LYS A 165 -61.87 12.27 11.42
CA LYS A 165 -61.73 11.79 12.81
C LYS A 165 -62.89 10.93 13.32
N ARG A 166 -63.65 10.31 12.42
CA ARG A 166 -64.76 9.39 12.66
C ARG A 166 -64.34 7.91 12.60
N LEU A 167 -63.07 7.62 12.32
CA LEU A 167 -62.46 6.30 12.44
C LEU A 167 -61.23 6.41 13.35
N ARG A 168 -61.22 5.67 14.46
CA ARG A 168 -60.15 5.71 15.47
C ARG A 168 -59.61 4.31 15.77
N PHE A 169 -58.35 4.25 16.16
CA PHE A 169 -57.68 3.03 16.59
C PHE A 169 -57.32 3.12 18.06
N TYR A 170 -57.73 2.15 18.86
CA TYR A 170 -57.35 2.09 20.26
C TYR A 170 -56.16 1.14 20.49
N PRO A 171 -55.20 1.53 21.34
CA PRO A 171 -54.06 0.70 21.68
C PRO A 171 -54.48 -0.45 22.61
N VAL A 172 -54.57 -1.67 22.06
CA VAL A 172 -55.05 -2.86 22.79
C VAL A 172 -54.14 -3.19 23.99
N HIS A 173 -52.84 -2.97 23.85
CA HIS A 173 -51.82 -3.21 24.89
C HIS A 173 -51.95 -2.30 26.13
N ARG A 174 -52.72 -1.20 26.06
CA ARG A 174 -52.97 -0.30 27.22
C ARG A 174 -54.13 -0.76 28.09
N GLY A 175 -54.73 -1.94 27.80
CA GLY A 175 -55.82 -2.53 28.57
C GLY A 175 -57.09 -1.68 28.56
N LEU A 176 -57.99 -1.91 29.53
CA LEU A 176 -59.31 -1.27 29.60
C LEU A 176 -59.26 0.27 29.55
N ARG A 177 -58.21 0.88 30.11
CA ARG A 177 -58.00 2.34 30.06
C ARG A 177 -57.65 2.83 28.64
N GLY A 178 -56.96 2.01 27.85
CA GLY A 178 -56.60 2.30 26.46
C GLY A 178 -57.77 2.24 25.50
N VAL A 179 -58.66 1.25 25.67
CA VAL A 179 -59.90 1.10 24.86
C VAL A 179 -60.79 2.34 24.97
N PHE A 180 -60.75 3.00 26.13
CA PHE A 180 -61.70 4.03 26.52
C PHE A 180 -61.07 5.41 26.79
N ALA A 181 -59.82 5.63 26.37
CA ALA A 181 -59.07 6.84 26.69
C ALA A 181 -59.72 8.12 26.13
N ASP A 182 -60.31 8.04 24.92
CA ASP A 182 -60.92 9.16 24.19
C ASP A 182 -62.43 8.92 23.94
N ARG A 183 -63.17 8.47 24.97
CA ARG A 183 -64.60 8.13 24.86
C ARG A 183 -65.47 9.31 24.40
N ASP A 184 -66.18 9.12 23.30
CA ASP A 184 -67.36 9.87 22.90
C ASP A 184 -68.62 8.99 23.08
N MET A 185 -69.75 9.60 23.45
CA MET A 185 -71.04 8.88 23.55
C MET A 185 -71.53 8.34 22.20
N ARG A 186 -70.92 8.79 21.09
CA ARG A 186 -71.17 8.33 19.72
C ARG A 186 -70.18 7.28 19.22
N ASP A 187 -69.27 6.81 20.08
CA ASP A 187 -68.32 5.77 19.72
C ASP A 187 -69.02 4.40 19.60
N VAL A 188 -68.76 3.74 18.48
CA VAL A 188 -69.14 2.35 18.22
C VAL A 188 -67.87 1.52 18.16
N TYR A 189 -67.70 0.66 19.14
CA TYR A 189 -66.60 -0.29 19.22
C TYR A 189 -66.96 -1.55 18.43
N VAL A 190 -66.09 -1.98 17.52
CA VAL A 190 -66.18 -3.30 16.90
C VAL A 190 -65.32 -4.24 17.72
N LEU A 191 -65.94 -5.27 18.30
CA LEU A 191 -65.32 -6.21 19.24
C LEU A 191 -65.82 -7.62 18.96
N PHE A 192 -65.13 -8.63 19.47
CA PHE A 192 -65.77 -9.94 19.62
C PHE A 192 -66.71 -9.97 20.82
N ALA A 193 -67.79 -10.76 20.74
CA ALA A 193 -68.82 -10.87 21.78
C ALA A 193 -68.22 -11.19 23.17
N HIS A 194 -67.29 -12.16 23.22
CA HIS A 194 -66.60 -12.54 24.44
C HIS A 194 -65.70 -11.42 25.02
N GLU A 195 -65.18 -10.52 24.18
CA GLU A 195 -64.42 -9.36 24.62
C GLU A 195 -65.36 -8.29 25.20
N ALA A 196 -66.47 -8.02 24.51
CA ALA A 196 -67.48 -7.06 24.96
C ALA A 196 -68.08 -7.48 26.31
N ASP A 197 -68.50 -8.74 26.46
CA ASP A 197 -69.00 -9.29 27.73
C ASP A 197 -67.99 -9.15 28.85
N ARG A 198 -66.71 -9.37 28.55
CA ARG A 198 -65.63 -9.25 29.54
C ARG A 198 -65.36 -7.82 29.94
N LEU A 199 -65.46 -6.87 29.00
CA LEU A 199 -65.41 -5.45 29.31
C LEU A 199 -66.58 -5.04 30.22
N ILE A 200 -67.79 -5.53 29.94
CA ILE A 200 -68.99 -5.29 30.75
C ILE A 200 -68.83 -5.84 32.17
N ARG A 201 -68.38 -7.09 32.32
CA ARG A 201 -68.09 -7.72 33.63
C ARG A 201 -67.01 -6.97 34.43
N ARG A 202 -66.14 -6.20 33.75
CA ARG A 202 -65.13 -5.34 34.37
C ARG A 202 -65.61 -3.91 34.65
N GLY A 203 -66.90 -3.65 34.48
CA GLY A 203 -67.52 -2.36 34.80
C GLY A 203 -67.63 -1.39 33.63
N ALA A 204 -67.42 -1.83 32.38
CA ALA A 204 -67.73 -0.99 31.22
C ALA A 204 -69.25 -0.94 31.00
N ARG A 205 -69.83 0.26 30.91
CA ARG A 205 -71.25 0.48 30.58
C ARG A 205 -71.46 0.39 29.08
N LEU A 206 -71.45 -0.82 28.55
CA LEU A 206 -71.62 -1.08 27.13
C LEU A 206 -72.88 -1.91 26.89
N ARG A 207 -73.63 -1.54 25.85
CA ARG A 207 -74.69 -2.35 25.26
C ARG A 207 -74.14 -3.07 24.04
N ILE A 208 -74.22 -4.40 24.05
CA ILE A 208 -73.90 -5.24 22.89
C ILE A 208 -75.06 -5.18 21.89
N ILE A 209 -74.72 -5.01 20.62
CA ILE A 209 -75.64 -4.95 19.49
C ILE A 209 -75.19 -6.02 18.50
N GLU A 210 -76.03 -7.03 18.32
CA GLU A 210 -75.86 -8.01 17.26
C GLU A 210 -76.37 -7.42 15.93
N PRO A 211 -75.52 -7.30 14.90
CA PRO A 211 -75.94 -6.69 13.64
C PRO A 211 -77.04 -7.50 12.95
N ALA A 212 -78.19 -6.87 12.67
CA ALA A 212 -79.33 -7.53 12.01
C ALA A 212 -79.00 -8.06 10.60
N ASP A 213 -78.01 -7.46 9.92
CA ASP A 213 -77.54 -7.85 8.58
C ASP A 213 -76.56 -9.06 8.60
N GLY A 214 -76.39 -9.68 9.78
CA GLY A 214 -75.49 -10.80 10.01
C GLY A 214 -74.05 -10.38 10.30
N THR A 215 -73.29 -11.30 10.90
CA THR A 215 -71.90 -11.10 11.33
C THR A 215 -71.03 -12.33 11.04
N LEU A 216 -69.71 -12.22 11.22
CA LEU A 216 -68.78 -13.35 11.12
C LEU A 216 -68.50 -13.94 12.51
N SER A 217 -68.33 -15.26 12.54
CA SER A 217 -67.97 -16.03 13.72
C SER A 217 -66.78 -16.93 13.40
N PHE A 218 -65.80 -16.94 14.29
CA PHE A 218 -64.58 -17.75 14.18
C PHE A 218 -64.48 -18.67 15.38
N THR A 219 -63.87 -19.83 15.21
CA THR A 219 -63.51 -20.68 16.35
C THR A 219 -62.14 -20.27 16.85
N LYS A 220 -62.01 -20.04 18.15
CA LYS A 220 -60.72 -19.74 18.80
C LYS A 220 -60.35 -20.86 19.74
N GLY A 221 -59.07 -21.17 19.81
CA GLY A 221 -58.60 -22.39 20.45
C GLY A 221 -57.10 -22.38 20.69
N LEU A 222 -56.55 -23.57 20.92
CA LEU A 222 -55.14 -23.80 21.16
C LEU A 222 -54.54 -24.66 20.04
N LEU A 223 -53.45 -24.20 19.44
CA LEU A 223 -52.62 -24.98 18.52
C LEU A 223 -51.36 -25.43 19.26
N SER A 224 -51.06 -26.73 19.23
CA SER A 224 -49.96 -27.32 19.99
C SER A 224 -49.10 -28.25 19.13
N ARG A 225 -47.81 -28.32 19.45
CA ARG A 225 -46.87 -29.32 18.87
C ARG A 225 -46.93 -30.67 19.57
N THR A 226 -47.35 -30.67 20.83
CA THR A 226 -47.49 -31.88 21.64
C THR A 226 -48.97 -32.14 21.89
N PRO A 227 -49.41 -33.41 21.98
CA PRO A 227 -50.78 -33.71 22.37
C PRO A 227 -51.03 -33.21 23.80
N ILE A 228 -52.19 -32.61 24.01
CA ILE A 228 -52.67 -32.06 25.28
C ILE A 228 -54.00 -32.72 25.63
N THR A 229 -54.16 -33.10 26.89
CA THR A 229 -55.40 -33.67 27.41
C THR A 229 -56.13 -32.65 28.29
N PHE A 230 -57.35 -32.30 27.90
CA PHE A 230 -58.21 -31.39 28.67
C PHE A 230 -59.30 -32.16 29.41
N SER A 231 -59.67 -31.68 30.60
CA SER A 231 -60.80 -32.20 31.37
C SER A 231 -62.14 -31.94 30.67
N ASP A 232 -63.11 -32.86 30.82
CA ASP A 232 -64.47 -32.72 30.27
C ASP A 232 -65.23 -31.49 30.79
N THR A 233 -64.81 -30.91 31.91
CA THR A 233 -65.40 -29.70 32.51
C THR A 233 -64.94 -28.38 31.87
N LEU A 234 -64.01 -28.44 30.90
CA LEU A 234 -63.45 -27.26 30.24
C LEU A 234 -64.51 -26.40 29.53
N PRO A 235 -65.43 -26.93 28.72
CA PRO A 235 -66.43 -26.12 28.02
C PRO A 235 -67.38 -25.38 28.98
N GLU A 236 -67.79 -26.02 30.07
CA GLU A 236 -68.64 -25.41 31.10
C GLU A 236 -67.92 -24.29 31.84
N SER A 237 -66.65 -24.51 32.19
CA SER A 237 -65.80 -23.52 32.86
C SER A 237 -65.54 -22.29 31.97
N LEU A 238 -65.33 -22.50 30.67
CA LEU A 238 -65.20 -21.44 29.68
C LEU A 238 -66.51 -20.63 29.52
N SER A 239 -67.64 -21.32 29.42
CA SER A 239 -68.97 -20.70 29.32
C SER A 239 -69.29 -19.84 30.55
N ALA A 240 -69.04 -20.34 31.77
CA ALA A 240 -69.23 -19.60 33.00
C ALA A 240 -68.38 -18.30 33.06
N ALA A 241 -67.19 -18.34 32.45
CA ALA A 241 -66.28 -17.20 32.35
C ALA A 241 -66.61 -16.23 31.20
N GLY A 242 -67.66 -16.48 30.41
CA GLY A 242 -68.11 -15.63 29.31
C GLY A 242 -67.48 -15.95 27.95
N TYR A 243 -66.95 -17.16 27.76
CA TYR A 243 -66.50 -17.65 26.44
C TYR A 243 -67.60 -18.53 25.83
N PRO A 244 -68.22 -18.14 24.70
CA PRO A 244 -69.32 -18.91 24.09
C PRO A 244 -68.88 -20.32 23.67
N PRO A 245 -69.65 -21.38 23.98
CA PRO A 245 -69.27 -22.74 23.63
C PRO A 245 -69.28 -22.96 22.11
N VAL A 246 -68.39 -23.84 21.65
CA VAL A 246 -68.39 -24.30 20.25
C VAL A 246 -69.66 -25.13 20.02
N SER A 247 -70.57 -24.65 19.18
CA SER A 247 -71.86 -25.30 18.96
C SER A 247 -71.69 -26.62 18.19
N ALA A 248 -72.07 -27.75 18.79
CA ALA A 248 -71.93 -29.11 18.24
C ALA A 248 -72.77 -29.43 16.99
N GLY A 249 -73.55 -28.47 16.47
CA GLY A 249 -74.42 -28.65 15.31
C GLY A 249 -74.55 -27.41 14.42
N ALA A 250 -73.75 -26.37 14.65
CA ALA A 250 -73.65 -25.29 13.70
C ALA A 250 -72.81 -25.78 12.52
N VAL A 251 -73.44 -26.05 11.38
CA VAL A 251 -72.80 -25.89 10.06
C VAL A 251 -71.93 -24.64 10.18
N PRO A 252 -70.62 -24.66 9.86
CA PRO A 252 -69.75 -23.50 10.02
C PRO A 252 -70.50 -22.31 9.48
N ALA A 253 -70.81 -21.33 10.33
CA ALA A 253 -71.62 -20.18 9.95
C ALA A 253 -70.84 -19.42 8.87
N ARG A 254 -71.07 -19.82 7.62
CA ARG A 254 -70.15 -19.82 6.47
C ARG A 254 -68.80 -20.50 6.75
N ALA A 255 -68.50 -21.57 6.01
CA ALA A 255 -67.11 -21.89 5.69
C ALA A 255 -66.45 -20.59 5.23
N LEU A 256 -65.36 -20.20 5.91
CA LEU A 256 -64.54 -19.08 5.51
C LEU A 256 -64.34 -19.18 4.00
N PRO A 257 -64.61 -18.13 3.21
CA PRO A 257 -64.36 -18.17 1.78
C PRO A 257 -62.93 -18.69 1.56
N PRO A 258 -62.68 -19.54 0.54
CA PRO A 258 -61.33 -20.03 0.27
C PRO A 258 -60.31 -18.88 0.12
N ASP A 259 -60.78 -17.71 -0.33
CA ASP A 259 -59.99 -16.48 -0.48
C ASP A 259 -59.98 -15.58 0.77
N PHE A 260 -60.40 -16.05 1.94
CA PHE A 260 -60.52 -15.23 3.15
C PHE A 260 -59.16 -14.69 3.61
N LEU A 261 -58.13 -15.55 3.65
CA LEU A 261 -56.75 -15.13 3.96
C LEU A 261 -56.22 -14.12 2.93
N TYR A 262 -56.52 -14.34 1.64
CA TYR A 262 -56.17 -13.40 0.59
C TYR A 262 -56.86 -12.05 0.78
N SER A 263 -58.14 -12.06 1.17
CA SER A 263 -58.93 -10.87 1.44
C SER A 263 -58.45 -10.10 2.68
N LEU A 264 -57.98 -10.81 3.72
CA LEU A 264 -57.32 -10.22 4.89
C LEU A 264 -55.99 -9.56 4.50
N ARG A 265 -55.15 -10.24 3.70
CA ARG A 265 -53.89 -9.68 3.17
C ARG A 265 -54.14 -8.41 2.34
N ALA A 266 -55.10 -8.47 1.41
CA ALA A 266 -55.48 -7.31 0.61
C ALA A 266 -56.01 -6.15 1.47
N THR A 267 -56.77 -6.45 2.52
CA THR A 267 -57.27 -5.47 3.49
C THR A 267 -56.14 -4.81 4.27
N ASN A 268 -55.16 -5.59 4.73
CA ASN A 268 -54.01 -5.07 5.46
C ASN A 268 -53.14 -4.15 4.59
N ALA A 269 -52.89 -4.55 3.34
CA ALA A 269 -52.19 -3.72 2.36
C ALA A 269 -52.91 -2.38 2.13
N ARG A 270 -54.24 -2.40 1.97
CA ARG A 270 -55.06 -1.19 1.83
C ARG A 270 -55.10 -0.33 3.09
N TYR A 271 -55.18 -0.93 4.27
CA TYR A 271 -55.08 -0.21 5.54
C TYR A 271 -53.76 0.58 5.65
N HIS A 272 -52.63 -0.05 5.34
CA HIS A 272 -51.34 0.65 5.37
C HIS A 272 -51.15 1.66 4.22
N ALA A 273 -51.89 1.52 3.11
CA ALA A 273 -51.81 2.40 1.94
C ALA A 273 -52.70 3.65 2.04
N GLU A 274 -53.98 3.44 2.34
CA GLU A 274 -55.04 4.45 2.25
C GLU A 274 -55.36 5.07 3.60
N ILE A 275 -55.09 4.33 4.68
CA ILE A 275 -55.48 4.74 6.03
C ILE A 275 -54.23 5.24 6.78
N GLN A 276 -53.08 4.56 6.76
CA GLN A 276 -51.83 5.13 7.27
C GLN A 276 -51.11 5.97 6.20
N GLU A 277 -51.15 7.30 6.31
CA GLU A 277 -50.41 8.22 5.43
C GLU A 277 -48.90 7.96 5.48
N ARG A 278 -48.36 7.13 4.56
CA ARG A 278 -46.90 6.92 4.40
C ARG A 278 -46.31 7.92 3.40
N PRO A 279 -45.06 8.39 3.61
CA PRO A 279 -44.43 9.38 2.72
C PRO A 279 -44.10 8.82 1.33
N PHE A 280 -43.99 9.75 0.37
CA PHE A 280 -43.85 9.52 -1.09
C PHE A 280 -42.70 8.56 -1.51
N LEU A 281 -41.65 8.41 -0.71
CA LEU A 281 -40.52 7.52 -0.99
C LEU A 281 -40.78 6.03 -0.63
N ALA A 282 -41.97 5.72 -0.12
CA ALA A 282 -42.38 4.39 0.32
C ALA A 282 -43.78 3.99 -0.19
N PRO A 283 -44.06 4.10 -1.50
CA PRO A 283 -45.41 3.85 -1.99
C PRO A 283 -45.79 2.38 -1.83
N THR A 284 -47.05 2.12 -1.47
CA THR A 284 -47.60 0.77 -1.27
C THR A 284 -47.87 0.03 -2.57
N GLU A 285 -48.16 0.76 -3.64
CA GLU A 285 -48.53 0.15 -4.90
C GLU A 285 -47.27 -0.36 -5.65
N PRO A 286 -47.27 -1.64 -6.07
CA PRO A 286 -46.10 -2.26 -6.71
C PRO A 286 -45.66 -1.49 -7.97
N TYR A 287 -46.60 -0.90 -8.72
CA TYR A 287 -46.27 -0.08 -9.89
C TYR A 287 -45.52 1.22 -9.53
N LYS A 288 -45.80 1.85 -8.38
CA LYS A 288 -45.07 3.06 -7.94
C LYS A 288 -43.65 2.72 -7.48
N ARG A 289 -43.46 1.59 -6.77
CA ARG A 289 -42.13 1.06 -6.42
C ARG A 289 -41.34 0.71 -7.68
N PHE A 290 -42.01 0.10 -8.65
CA PHE A 290 -41.44 -0.20 -9.95
C PHE A 290 -40.97 1.08 -10.67
N VAL A 291 -41.78 2.15 -10.70
CA VAL A 291 -41.36 3.45 -11.28
C VAL A 291 -40.11 4.01 -10.58
N ILE A 292 -40.07 3.98 -9.24
CA ILE A 292 -38.88 4.43 -8.48
C ILE A 292 -37.65 3.61 -8.85
N LEU A 293 -37.77 2.28 -8.98
CA LEU A 293 -36.68 1.40 -9.39
C LEU A 293 -36.22 1.65 -10.83
N ILE A 294 -37.14 1.93 -11.76
CA ILE A 294 -36.75 2.31 -13.13
C ILE A 294 -36.01 3.66 -13.16
N CYS A 295 -36.46 4.63 -12.38
CA CYS A 295 -35.74 5.91 -12.23
C CYS A 295 -34.36 5.69 -11.60
N ALA A 296 -34.26 4.84 -10.56
CA ALA A 296 -32.98 4.48 -9.94
C ALA A 296 -32.05 3.78 -10.94
N LEU A 297 -32.56 2.84 -11.73
CA LEU A 297 -31.83 2.16 -12.79
C LEU A 297 -31.22 3.13 -13.81
N ILE A 298 -32.00 4.13 -14.25
CA ILE A 298 -31.52 5.20 -15.13
C ILE A 298 -30.35 5.94 -14.45
N VAL A 299 -30.51 6.33 -13.19
CA VAL A 299 -29.46 6.99 -12.41
C VAL A 299 -28.22 6.10 -12.29
N THR A 300 -28.38 4.81 -11.97
CA THR A 300 -27.30 3.83 -11.84
C THR A 300 -26.51 3.71 -13.14
N VAL A 301 -27.19 3.64 -14.28
CA VAL A 301 -26.54 3.55 -15.60
C VAL A 301 -25.78 4.84 -15.93
N PHE A 302 -26.41 6.02 -15.83
CA PHE A 302 -25.76 7.29 -16.19
C PHE A 302 -24.64 7.68 -15.23
N TRP A 303 -24.85 7.54 -13.92
CA TRP A 303 -23.84 7.84 -12.92
C TRP A 303 -22.72 6.79 -12.96
N GLY A 304 -23.05 5.51 -13.09
CA GLY A 304 -22.08 4.43 -13.30
C GLY A 304 -21.23 4.68 -14.54
N ALA A 305 -21.82 5.02 -15.68
CA ALA A 305 -21.09 5.36 -16.91
C ALA A 305 -20.17 6.57 -16.72
N SER A 306 -20.63 7.60 -16.00
CA SER A 306 -19.81 8.76 -15.64
C SER A 306 -18.60 8.38 -14.77
N ILE A 307 -18.80 7.50 -13.77
CA ILE A 307 -17.72 6.94 -12.95
C ILE A 307 -16.74 6.17 -13.83
N HIS A 308 -17.24 5.25 -14.65
CA HIS A 308 -16.41 4.42 -15.55
C HIS A 308 -15.54 5.28 -16.49
N HIS A 309 -16.07 6.38 -17.03
CA HIS A 309 -15.32 7.26 -17.92
C HIS A 309 -14.22 8.07 -17.19
N ARG A 310 -14.40 8.40 -15.91
CA ARG A 310 -13.43 9.18 -15.12
C ARG A 310 -12.29 8.36 -14.54
N VAL A 311 -12.43 7.03 -14.53
CA VAL A 311 -11.41 6.11 -14.04
C VAL A 311 -10.30 5.95 -15.08
N LEU A 312 -9.06 6.14 -14.66
CA LEU A 312 -7.89 6.17 -15.54
C LEU A 312 -7.48 4.76 -16.01
N HIS A 313 -7.32 3.82 -15.07
CA HIS A 313 -6.72 2.50 -15.35
C HIS A 313 -7.70 1.48 -15.92
N TYR A 314 -7.27 0.74 -16.95
CA TYR A 314 -8.10 -0.25 -17.65
C TYR A 314 -8.52 -1.44 -16.77
N GLY A 315 -7.64 -1.93 -15.89
CA GLY A 315 -7.98 -2.98 -14.92
C GLY A 315 -9.06 -2.53 -13.93
N THR A 316 -8.97 -1.28 -13.47
CA THR A 316 -9.97 -0.68 -12.59
C THR A 316 -11.30 -0.43 -13.31
N ARG A 317 -11.27 -0.05 -14.60
CA ARG A 317 -12.49 0.08 -15.43
C ARG A 317 -13.28 -1.22 -15.51
N ARG A 318 -12.61 -2.37 -15.69
CA ARG A 318 -13.28 -3.68 -15.68
C ARG A 318 -13.96 -3.99 -14.35
N ALA A 319 -13.28 -3.67 -13.23
CA ALA A 319 -13.85 -3.86 -11.90
C ALA A 319 -15.04 -2.91 -11.63
N VAL A 320 -14.97 -1.67 -12.10
CA VAL A 320 -16.09 -0.72 -12.07
C VAL A 320 -17.25 -1.19 -12.93
N LEU A 321 -16.98 -1.75 -14.13
CA LEU A 321 -18.01 -2.33 -14.97
C LEU A 321 -18.70 -3.51 -14.28
N LEU A 322 -17.95 -4.37 -13.58
CA LEU A 322 -18.52 -5.44 -12.75
C LEU A 322 -19.42 -4.85 -11.66
N LEU A 323 -18.97 -3.81 -10.94
CA LEU A 323 -19.79 -3.15 -9.91
C LEU A 323 -21.10 -2.61 -10.50
N ILE A 324 -21.03 -1.89 -11.62
CA ILE A 324 -22.23 -1.36 -12.31
C ILE A 324 -23.15 -2.49 -12.77
N ALA A 325 -22.59 -3.55 -13.35
CA ALA A 325 -23.36 -4.71 -13.79
C ALA A 325 -24.07 -5.39 -12.61
N MET A 326 -23.40 -5.56 -11.47
CA MET A 326 -24.02 -6.13 -10.27
C MET A 326 -25.15 -5.25 -9.70
N LEU A 327 -24.98 -3.92 -9.71
CA LEU A 327 -26.05 -2.99 -9.32
C LEU A 327 -27.25 -3.08 -10.26
N VAL A 328 -27.01 -3.04 -11.57
CA VAL A 328 -28.07 -3.13 -12.59
C VAL A 328 -28.79 -4.47 -12.51
N LEU A 329 -28.07 -5.58 -12.40
CA LEU A 329 -28.66 -6.92 -12.27
C LEU A 329 -29.51 -7.02 -11.00
N TRP A 330 -29.07 -6.43 -9.88
CA TRP A 330 -29.86 -6.43 -8.65
C TRP A 330 -31.12 -5.57 -8.75
N GLU A 331 -31.05 -4.40 -9.38
CA GLU A 331 -32.23 -3.56 -9.63
C GLU A 331 -33.23 -4.24 -10.58
N LEU A 332 -32.74 -4.91 -11.63
CA LEU A 332 -33.57 -5.69 -12.56
C LEU A 332 -34.23 -6.89 -11.87
N ASP A 333 -33.48 -7.60 -11.04
CA ASP A 333 -33.98 -8.75 -10.26
C ASP A 333 -35.04 -8.30 -9.24
N ARG A 334 -34.83 -7.16 -8.59
CA ARG A 334 -35.85 -6.54 -7.72
C ARG A 334 -37.10 -6.14 -8.51
N ALA A 335 -36.93 -5.57 -9.70
CA ALA A 335 -38.03 -5.24 -10.59
C ALA A 335 -38.79 -6.50 -11.05
N ALA A 336 -38.08 -7.59 -11.34
CA ALA A 336 -38.65 -8.89 -11.65
C ALA A 336 -39.43 -9.47 -10.46
N LYS A 337 -38.91 -9.38 -9.23
CA LYS A 337 -39.64 -9.81 -8.01
C LYS A 337 -40.96 -9.06 -7.86
N ILE A 338 -40.99 -7.74 -8.10
CA ILE A 338 -42.23 -6.94 -8.03
C ILE A 338 -43.26 -7.35 -9.08
N LEU A 339 -42.81 -7.80 -10.26
CA LEU A 339 -43.67 -8.24 -11.35
C LEU A 339 -44.07 -9.72 -11.26
N THR A 340 -43.52 -10.46 -10.29
CA THR A 340 -43.73 -11.90 -10.17
C THR A 340 -45.16 -12.19 -9.69
N PRO A 341 -45.90 -13.12 -10.35
CA PRO A 341 -47.25 -13.50 -9.92
C PRO A 341 -47.23 -14.19 -8.55
N VAL A 342 -48.26 -13.93 -7.74
CA VAL A 342 -48.42 -14.42 -6.35
C VAL A 342 -48.46 -15.95 -6.20
N HIS A 343 -48.47 -16.73 -7.29
CA HIS A 343 -48.60 -18.20 -7.29
C HIS A 343 -47.30 -18.95 -7.62
N ALA A 344 -46.15 -18.28 -7.61
CA ALA A 344 -44.87 -18.82 -8.05
C ALA A 344 -43.82 -18.79 -6.93
N ASP A 345 -44.11 -19.43 -5.79
CA ASP A 345 -43.29 -19.40 -4.55
C ASP A 345 -41.81 -19.75 -4.81
N ALA A 346 -41.54 -20.78 -5.63
CA ALA A 346 -40.17 -21.17 -5.97
C ALA A 346 -39.41 -20.09 -6.76
N LEU A 347 -40.09 -19.36 -7.64
CA LEU A 347 -39.50 -18.24 -8.39
C LEU A 347 -39.25 -17.06 -7.45
N GLU A 348 -40.17 -16.81 -6.52
CA GLU A 348 -40.03 -15.75 -5.53
C GLU A 348 -38.81 -15.96 -4.63
N HIS A 349 -38.63 -17.19 -4.11
CA HIS A 349 -37.45 -17.56 -3.31
C HIS A 349 -36.16 -17.42 -4.12
N MET A 350 -36.14 -17.89 -5.38
CA MET A 350 -34.96 -17.79 -6.25
C MET A 350 -34.53 -16.35 -6.47
N LEU A 351 -35.46 -15.45 -6.84
CA LEU A 351 -35.19 -14.02 -7.03
C LEU A 351 -34.68 -13.39 -5.73
N TRP A 352 -35.25 -13.78 -4.59
CA TRP A 352 -34.79 -13.27 -3.31
C TRP A 352 -33.37 -13.74 -2.93
N TYR A 353 -33.01 -15.00 -3.21
CA TYR A 353 -31.65 -15.50 -3.03
C TYR A 353 -30.63 -14.77 -3.92
N LEU A 354 -31.05 -14.37 -5.13
CA LEU A 354 -30.20 -13.69 -6.10
C LEU A 354 -29.72 -12.31 -5.62
N TYR A 355 -30.49 -11.63 -4.74
CA TYR A 355 -30.06 -10.39 -4.07
C TYR A 355 -28.70 -10.55 -3.39
N TYR A 356 -28.46 -11.67 -2.73
CA TYR A 356 -27.23 -11.93 -1.99
C TYR A 356 -26.07 -12.31 -2.93
N VAL A 357 -26.37 -12.90 -4.08
CA VAL A 357 -25.37 -13.17 -5.13
C VAL A 357 -24.83 -11.85 -5.68
N PHE A 358 -25.72 -10.92 -6.07
CA PHE A 358 -25.31 -9.62 -6.57
C PHE A 358 -24.59 -8.80 -5.50
N ARG A 359 -25.05 -8.86 -4.25
CA ARG A 359 -24.40 -8.19 -3.12
C ARG A 359 -22.96 -8.66 -2.91
N GLY A 360 -22.70 -9.96 -2.98
CA GLY A 360 -21.33 -10.51 -2.94
C GLY A 360 -20.48 -10.05 -4.12
N GLY A 361 -21.09 -9.93 -5.30
CA GLY A 361 -20.45 -9.34 -6.47
C GLY A 361 -19.99 -7.88 -6.25
N LEU A 362 -20.74 -7.07 -5.50
CA LEU A 362 -20.40 -5.67 -5.21
C LEU A 362 -19.16 -5.54 -4.32
N SER A 363 -19.05 -6.33 -3.26
CA SER A 363 -17.88 -6.28 -2.36
C SER A 363 -16.62 -6.79 -3.05
N VAL A 364 -16.73 -7.87 -3.84
CA VAL A 364 -15.62 -8.37 -4.67
C VAL A 364 -15.20 -7.33 -5.72
N ALA A 365 -16.15 -6.67 -6.38
CA ALA A 365 -15.85 -5.61 -7.33
C ALA A 365 -15.12 -4.44 -6.65
N LEU A 366 -15.53 -4.05 -5.44
CA LEU A 366 -14.87 -2.99 -4.68
C LEU A 366 -13.45 -3.36 -4.26
N LEU A 367 -13.22 -4.60 -3.79
CA LEU A 367 -11.88 -5.12 -3.49
C LEU A 367 -11.00 -5.18 -4.75
N TRP A 368 -11.59 -5.55 -5.89
CA TRP A 368 -10.88 -5.55 -7.16
C TRP A 368 -10.54 -4.13 -7.61
N ILE A 369 -11.44 -3.15 -7.45
CA ILE A 369 -11.16 -1.72 -7.66
C ILE A 369 -9.99 -1.28 -6.77
N ALA A 370 -10.04 -1.60 -5.47
CA ALA A 370 -8.99 -1.24 -4.51
C ALA A 370 -7.62 -1.83 -4.90
N TRP A 371 -7.59 -3.08 -5.37
CA TRP A 371 -6.38 -3.71 -5.86
C TRP A 371 -5.88 -3.13 -7.19
N ALA A 372 -6.78 -2.97 -8.17
CA ALA A 372 -6.45 -2.55 -9.53
C ALA A 372 -6.11 -1.04 -9.66
N SER A 373 -6.37 -0.26 -8.61
CA SER A 373 -6.05 1.17 -8.53
C SER A 373 -4.53 1.49 -8.46
N ASP A 374 -3.66 0.51 -8.69
CA ASP A 374 -2.19 0.67 -8.69
C ASP A 374 -1.64 0.82 -10.12
N GLU A 375 -0.54 1.57 -10.27
CA GLU A 375 -0.01 2.05 -11.56
C GLU A 375 0.60 0.91 -12.42
N ASP A 376 0.99 -0.21 -11.79
CA ASP A 376 1.73 -1.34 -12.42
C ASP A 376 0.87 -2.55 -12.81
N VAL A 377 -0.46 -2.42 -12.89
CA VAL A 377 -1.38 -3.59 -13.05
C VAL A 377 -1.61 -4.01 -14.51
N LEU A 378 -1.05 -3.30 -15.50
CA LEU A 378 -1.25 -3.64 -16.92
C LEU A 378 -0.75 -5.05 -17.28
N ASP A 379 0.25 -5.59 -16.57
CA ASP A 379 0.83 -6.93 -16.84
C ASP A 379 0.61 -7.98 -15.74
N ARG A 380 -0.15 -7.67 -14.68
CA ARG A 380 -0.34 -8.61 -13.55
C ARG A 380 -1.69 -9.33 -13.60
N ALA A 381 -1.61 -10.66 -13.60
CA ALA A 381 -2.76 -11.52 -13.38
C ALA A 381 -3.38 -11.27 -11.98
N MET A 382 -4.70 -11.46 -11.88
CA MET A 382 -5.45 -11.30 -10.63
C MET A 382 -4.81 -12.10 -9.48
N PRO A 383 -4.58 -11.47 -8.32
CA PRO A 383 -3.78 -12.08 -7.26
C PRO A 383 -4.52 -13.27 -6.63
N PRO A 384 -3.79 -14.25 -6.09
CA PRO A 384 -4.40 -15.47 -5.55
C PRO A 384 -5.35 -15.20 -4.38
N TRP A 385 -5.09 -14.18 -3.56
CA TRP A 385 -5.98 -13.81 -2.46
C TRP A 385 -7.33 -13.29 -2.96
N LEU A 386 -7.37 -12.48 -4.04
CA LEU A 386 -8.62 -11.96 -4.59
C LEU A 386 -9.40 -13.09 -5.29
N LYS A 387 -8.70 -14.03 -5.94
CA LYS A 387 -9.31 -15.26 -6.47
C LYS A 387 -9.93 -16.12 -5.36
N ALA A 388 -9.25 -16.23 -4.22
CA ALA A 388 -9.78 -16.95 -3.07
C ALA A 388 -11.05 -16.27 -2.51
N ILE A 389 -11.06 -14.95 -2.36
CA ILE A 389 -12.25 -14.20 -1.91
C ILE A 389 -13.41 -14.35 -2.91
N LEU A 390 -13.14 -14.26 -4.21
CA LEU A 390 -14.15 -14.53 -5.25
C LEU A 390 -14.68 -15.97 -5.13
N GLY A 391 -13.81 -16.95 -4.92
CA GLY A 391 -14.19 -18.35 -4.72
C GLY A 391 -15.05 -18.58 -3.47
N VAL A 392 -14.73 -17.89 -2.37
CA VAL A 392 -15.53 -17.93 -1.13
C VAL A 392 -16.91 -17.31 -1.35
N ASN A 393 -16.99 -16.14 -2.01
CA ASN A 393 -18.27 -15.50 -2.32
C ASN A 393 -19.12 -16.35 -3.28
N LEU A 394 -18.50 -17.00 -4.27
CA LEU A 394 -19.20 -17.91 -5.18
C LEU A 394 -19.70 -19.16 -4.45
N PHE A 395 -18.91 -19.72 -3.53
CA PHE A 395 -19.33 -20.85 -2.70
C PHE A 395 -20.50 -20.48 -1.79
N LEU A 396 -20.44 -19.30 -1.15
CA LEU A 396 -21.55 -18.77 -0.34
C LEU A 396 -22.79 -18.51 -1.19
N ALA A 397 -22.65 -17.99 -2.41
CA ALA A 397 -23.75 -17.82 -3.35
C ALA A 397 -24.45 -19.14 -3.67
N VAL A 398 -23.69 -20.21 -3.92
CA VAL A 398 -24.25 -21.56 -4.14
C VAL A 398 -24.98 -22.07 -2.90
N LEU A 399 -24.41 -21.91 -1.71
CA LEU A 399 -25.08 -22.29 -0.47
C LEU A 399 -26.40 -21.52 -0.25
N ILE A 400 -26.40 -20.21 -0.52
CA ILE A 400 -27.60 -19.37 -0.41
C ILE A 400 -28.67 -19.79 -1.42
N LEU A 401 -28.29 -20.09 -2.67
CA LEU A 401 -29.24 -20.61 -3.67
C LEU A 401 -29.83 -21.98 -3.29
N CYS A 402 -29.07 -22.77 -2.53
CA CYS A 402 -29.51 -24.06 -1.99
C CYS A 402 -30.18 -23.95 -0.61
N ASN A 403 -30.53 -22.74 -0.16
CA ASN A 403 -31.02 -22.53 1.20
C ASN A 403 -32.30 -23.31 1.53
N ASP A 404 -33.15 -23.62 0.53
CA ASP A 404 -34.34 -24.46 0.72
C ASP A 404 -34.01 -25.89 1.20
N LEU A 405 -32.75 -26.35 1.06
CA LEU A 405 -32.33 -27.68 1.54
C LEU A 405 -31.91 -27.70 3.02
N HIS A 406 -31.55 -26.56 3.60
CA HIS A 406 -30.87 -26.53 4.91
C HIS A 406 -31.25 -25.35 5.82
N HIS A 407 -31.90 -24.31 5.30
CA HIS A 407 -32.45 -23.17 6.04
C HIS A 407 -31.47 -22.48 7.01
N HIS A 408 -30.18 -22.42 6.66
CA HIS A 408 -29.14 -21.83 7.54
C HIS A 408 -28.94 -20.34 7.32
N PHE A 409 -29.30 -19.80 6.16
CA PHE A 409 -29.29 -18.37 5.92
C PHE A 409 -30.68 -17.81 6.20
N PHE A 410 -31.71 -18.50 5.74
CA PHE A 410 -33.07 -17.99 5.78
C PHE A 410 -34.07 -19.09 6.06
N TYR A 411 -35.12 -18.73 6.78
CA TYR A 411 -36.30 -19.55 6.95
C TYR A 411 -37.52 -18.65 6.77
N PHE A 412 -38.52 -19.17 6.09
CA PHE A 412 -39.74 -18.44 5.79
C PHE A 412 -40.77 -18.82 6.84
N THR A 413 -41.31 -17.82 7.52
CA THR A 413 -42.43 -18.05 8.43
C THR A 413 -43.57 -17.11 8.08
N TRP A 414 -44.74 -17.36 8.66
CA TRP A 414 -45.92 -16.55 8.41
C TRP A 414 -45.97 -15.38 9.39
N ASP A 415 -45.95 -14.15 8.89
CA ASP A 415 -46.14 -12.92 9.65
C ASP A 415 -47.62 -12.51 9.64
N ILE A 416 -48.21 -12.45 10.83
CA ILE A 416 -49.61 -12.11 11.04
C ILE A 416 -49.86 -10.61 10.95
N GLU A 417 -48.90 -9.77 11.35
CA GLU A 417 -49.02 -8.31 11.24
C GLU A 417 -49.04 -7.86 9.79
N LEU A 418 -48.31 -8.54 8.90
CA LEU A 418 -48.30 -8.27 7.46
C LEU A 418 -49.23 -9.19 6.65
N GLN A 419 -49.66 -10.31 7.23
CA GLN A 419 -50.38 -11.40 6.54
C GLN A 419 -49.60 -11.93 5.33
N GLU A 420 -48.27 -11.87 5.38
CA GLU A 420 -47.34 -12.25 4.31
C GLU A 420 -46.34 -13.26 4.86
N TRP A 421 -45.70 -14.04 3.97
CA TRP A 421 -44.53 -14.81 4.36
C TRP A 421 -43.42 -13.82 4.74
N SER A 422 -43.02 -13.82 6.01
CA SER A 422 -41.89 -13.05 6.50
C SER A 422 -40.60 -13.81 6.26
N ASP A 423 -39.68 -13.13 5.59
CA ASP A 423 -38.32 -13.58 5.42
C ASP A 423 -37.57 -13.42 6.76
N HIS A 424 -37.34 -14.52 7.49
CA HIS A 424 -36.55 -14.46 8.71
C HIS A 424 -35.09 -14.80 8.44
N LEU A 425 -34.20 -13.96 8.98
CA LEU A 425 -32.76 -14.18 8.93
C LEU A 425 -32.35 -15.21 9.97
N ALA A 426 -31.73 -16.30 9.52
CA ALA A 426 -30.98 -17.21 10.37
C ALA A 426 -29.54 -16.72 10.60
N TRP A 427 -28.81 -17.41 11.48
CA TRP A 427 -27.44 -17.04 11.86
C TRP A 427 -26.49 -16.89 10.66
N GLY A 428 -26.67 -17.69 9.60
CA GLY A 428 -25.86 -17.65 8.40
C GLY A 428 -25.97 -16.33 7.64
N ALA A 429 -27.15 -15.70 7.64
CA ALA A 429 -27.35 -14.40 7.01
C ALA A 429 -26.63 -13.28 7.76
N TYR A 430 -26.63 -13.31 9.10
CA TYR A 430 -25.85 -12.36 9.91
C TYR A 430 -24.34 -12.55 9.71
N ALA A 431 -23.87 -13.79 9.64
CA ALA A 431 -22.47 -14.09 9.35
C ALA A 431 -22.05 -13.63 7.93
N TYR A 432 -22.95 -13.78 6.95
CA TYR A 432 -22.74 -13.26 5.60
C TYR A 432 -22.69 -11.72 5.60
N TRP A 433 -23.60 -11.03 6.31
CA TRP A 433 -23.57 -9.57 6.41
C TRP A 433 -22.29 -9.05 7.06
N THR A 434 -21.83 -9.66 8.15
CA THR A 434 -20.58 -9.24 8.80
C THR A 434 -19.39 -9.44 7.88
N LEU A 435 -19.29 -10.57 7.19
CA LEU A 435 -18.27 -10.80 6.16
C LEU A 435 -18.32 -9.73 5.07
N TRP A 436 -19.50 -9.44 4.55
CA TRP A 436 -19.69 -8.45 3.50
C TRP A 436 -19.25 -7.04 3.91
N PHE A 437 -19.59 -6.61 5.13
CA PHE A 437 -19.09 -5.33 5.67
C PHE A 437 -17.57 -5.34 5.88
N ILE A 438 -16.99 -6.46 6.31
CA ILE A 438 -15.54 -6.62 6.46
C ILE A 438 -14.85 -6.47 5.09
N GLU A 439 -15.40 -7.04 4.02
CA GLU A 439 -14.84 -6.92 2.67
C GLU A 439 -14.86 -5.46 2.16
N ILE A 440 -15.96 -4.73 2.40
CA ILE A 440 -16.04 -3.30 2.03
C ILE A 440 -15.03 -2.48 2.83
N LEU A 441 -14.94 -2.72 4.15
CA LEU A 441 -13.96 -2.04 5.00
C LEU A 441 -12.53 -2.36 4.56
N ALA A 442 -12.24 -3.61 4.23
CA ALA A 442 -10.94 -4.03 3.73
C ALA A 442 -10.59 -3.32 2.41
N ALA A 443 -11.55 -3.17 1.48
CA ALA A 443 -11.32 -2.41 0.26
C ALA A 443 -10.98 -0.93 0.53
N LEU A 444 -11.71 -0.28 1.45
CA LEU A 444 -11.43 1.10 1.85
C LEU A 444 -10.07 1.24 2.55
N LEU A 445 -9.72 0.31 3.42
CA LEU A 445 -8.42 0.29 4.11
C LEU A 445 -7.27 0.06 3.13
N LEU A 446 -7.42 -0.82 2.15
CA LEU A 446 -6.44 -1.03 1.09
C LEU A 446 -6.22 0.24 0.27
N LEU A 447 -7.29 0.95 -0.09
CA LEU A 447 -7.16 2.25 -0.77
C LEU A 447 -6.46 3.30 0.11
N LEU A 448 -6.77 3.34 1.41
CA LEU A 448 -6.14 4.28 2.34
C LEU A 448 -4.66 3.96 2.56
N GLU A 449 -4.31 2.68 2.70
CA GLU A 449 -2.92 2.22 2.81
C GLU A 449 -2.12 2.62 1.57
N LYS A 450 -2.70 2.46 0.38
CA LYS A 450 -2.11 2.92 -0.88
C LYS A 450 -1.93 4.44 -0.91
N ALA A 451 -2.95 5.21 -0.55
CA ALA A 451 -2.85 6.67 -0.47
C ALA A 451 -1.77 7.12 0.53
N LYS A 452 -1.58 6.38 1.63
CA LYS A 452 -0.51 6.60 2.60
C LYS A 452 0.87 6.29 2.02
N LEU A 453 1.03 5.16 1.34
CA LEU A 453 2.29 4.75 0.70
C LEU A 453 2.73 5.75 -0.37
N GLN A 454 1.77 6.30 -1.12
CA GLN A 454 2.00 7.34 -2.14
C GLN A 454 2.16 8.76 -1.56
N GLN A 455 2.08 8.91 -0.23
CA GLN A 455 2.16 10.21 0.48
C GLN A 455 1.11 11.26 0.03
N VAL A 456 -0.07 10.84 -0.42
CA VAL A 456 -1.16 11.73 -0.90
C VAL A 456 -2.27 11.90 0.14
N LEU A 457 -2.03 11.51 1.39
CA LEU A 457 -3.07 11.44 2.43
C LEU A 457 -3.66 12.84 2.74
N ARG A 458 -4.99 12.96 2.67
CA ARG A 458 -5.75 14.19 2.94
C ARG A 458 -6.84 13.95 3.98
N PRO A 459 -7.19 14.91 4.85
CA PRO A 459 -8.24 14.74 5.86
C PRO A 459 -9.61 14.47 5.23
N ALA A 460 -9.86 14.99 4.02
CA ALA A 460 -11.09 14.72 3.27
C ALA A 460 -11.29 13.24 2.94
N MET A 461 -10.24 12.41 2.92
CA MET A 461 -10.32 10.96 2.67
C MET A 461 -11.04 10.19 3.78
N VAL A 462 -11.43 10.83 4.88
CA VAL A 462 -12.30 10.25 5.92
C VAL A 462 -13.77 10.16 5.46
N LEU A 463 -14.18 10.95 4.46
CA LEU A 463 -15.59 11.01 3.99
C LEU A 463 -16.15 9.65 3.53
N PRO A 464 -15.46 8.83 2.71
CA PRO A 464 -15.92 7.49 2.36
C PRO A 464 -16.15 6.58 3.58
N PHE A 465 -15.31 6.70 4.62
CA PHE A 465 -15.47 5.92 5.86
C PHE A 465 -16.67 6.39 6.68
N VAL A 466 -16.92 7.70 6.73
CA VAL A 466 -18.12 8.26 7.38
C VAL A 466 -19.38 7.78 6.67
N LEU A 467 -19.39 7.79 5.33
CA LEU A 467 -20.51 7.26 4.56
C LEU A 467 -20.72 5.76 4.84
N PHE A 468 -19.64 4.99 4.93
CA PHE A 468 -19.69 3.57 5.28
C PHE A 468 -20.28 3.33 6.68
N ILE A 469 -19.85 4.09 7.70
CA ILE A 469 -20.41 4.01 9.05
C ILE A 469 -21.89 4.39 9.05
N LEU A 470 -22.27 5.45 8.34
CA LEU A 470 -23.68 5.84 8.20
C LEU A 470 -24.51 4.73 7.56
N PHE A 471 -23.97 4.02 6.58
CA PHE A 471 -24.64 2.89 5.94
C PHE A 471 -24.79 1.67 6.87
N ILE A 472 -23.81 1.40 7.75
CA ILE A 472 -23.95 0.39 8.82
C ILE A 472 -25.08 0.79 9.78
N VAL A 473 -25.09 2.05 10.24
CA VAL A 473 -26.14 2.56 11.14
C VAL A 473 -27.52 2.46 10.48
N TYR A 474 -27.62 2.84 9.20
CA TYR A 474 -28.84 2.66 8.42
C TYR A 474 -29.27 1.19 8.35
N SER A 475 -28.35 0.26 8.08
CA SER A 475 -28.64 -1.17 7.98
C SER A 475 -29.14 -1.76 9.31
N ILE A 476 -28.57 -1.32 10.44
CA ILE A 476 -29.03 -1.71 11.78
C ILE A 476 -30.41 -1.10 12.05
N ALA A 477 -30.58 0.20 11.78
CA ALA A 477 -31.84 0.90 12.01
C ALA A 477 -32.99 0.36 11.14
N TYR A 478 -32.70 -0.10 9.92
CA TYR A 478 -33.66 -0.77 9.04
C TYR A 478 -34.29 -2.01 9.70
N GLN A 479 -33.58 -2.71 10.60
CA GLN A 479 -34.11 -3.88 11.30
C GLN A 479 -35.05 -3.53 12.47
N TYR A 480 -34.88 -2.36 13.10
CA TYR A 480 -35.55 -2.04 14.38
C TYR A 480 -36.52 -0.85 14.29
N VAL A 481 -36.46 -0.06 13.22
CA VAL A 481 -37.14 1.23 13.11
C VAL A 481 -38.04 1.25 11.88
N ALA A 482 -39.35 1.20 12.10
CA ALA A 482 -40.35 1.08 11.05
C ALA A 482 -40.32 2.19 9.99
N TRP A 483 -39.91 3.42 10.35
CA TRP A 483 -39.80 4.52 9.39
C TRP A 483 -38.53 4.45 8.52
N VAL A 484 -37.50 3.72 8.95
CA VAL A 484 -36.26 3.52 8.18
C VAL A 484 -36.44 2.47 7.08
N GLN A 485 -37.48 1.64 7.19
CA GLN A 485 -37.88 0.67 6.16
C GLN A 485 -38.66 1.29 5.00
N TRP A 486 -38.99 2.58 5.11
CA TRP A 486 -39.77 3.31 4.10
C TRP A 486 -39.05 3.44 2.75
N PRO A 487 -37.77 3.85 2.67
CA PRO A 487 -37.07 3.93 1.40
C PRO A 487 -36.72 2.53 0.88
N GLU A 488 -36.78 2.36 -0.44
CA GLU A 488 -36.50 1.06 -1.04
C GLU A 488 -35.02 0.67 -0.86
N LEU A 489 -34.79 -0.48 -0.21
CA LEU A 489 -33.46 -0.92 0.22
C LEU A 489 -32.48 -1.06 -0.95
N THR A 490 -32.93 -1.60 -2.08
CA THR A 490 -32.11 -1.78 -3.29
C THR A 490 -31.61 -0.44 -3.81
N VAL A 491 -32.49 0.57 -3.87
CA VAL A 491 -32.17 1.93 -4.32
C VAL A 491 -31.17 2.59 -3.37
N MET A 492 -31.40 2.49 -2.05
CA MET A 492 -30.47 3.06 -1.06
C MET A 492 -29.10 2.40 -1.11
N THR A 493 -29.05 1.09 -1.36
CA THR A 493 -27.79 0.36 -1.51
C THR A 493 -27.06 0.75 -2.80
N ALA A 494 -27.77 0.88 -3.93
CA ALA A 494 -27.19 1.34 -5.19
C ALA A 494 -26.61 2.76 -5.06
N LEU A 495 -27.38 3.68 -4.49
CA LEU A 495 -26.93 5.05 -4.21
C LEU A 495 -25.72 5.07 -3.29
N PHE A 496 -25.69 4.22 -2.25
CA PHE A 496 -24.53 4.09 -1.38
C PHE A 496 -23.27 3.72 -2.16
N PHE A 497 -23.29 2.68 -3.01
CA PHE A 497 -22.10 2.28 -3.78
C PHE A 497 -21.67 3.32 -4.80
N LEU A 498 -22.61 3.95 -5.51
CA LEU A 498 -22.32 5.03 -6.46
C LEU A 498 -21.69 6.23 -5.74
N LEU A 499 -22.28 6.66 -4.62
CA LEU A 499 -21.78 7.76 -3.81
C LEU A 499 -20.43 7.42 -3.16
N LEU A 500 -20.23 6.18 -2.73
CA LEU A 500 -18.97 5.72 -2.15
C LEU A 500 -17.84 5.87 -3.16
N ILE A 501 -18.01 5.35 -4.38
CA ILE A 501 -17.01 5.48 -5.45
C ILE A 501 -16.82 6.95 -5.85
N GLU A 502 -17.90 7.73 -5.95
CA GLU A 502 -17.82 9.16 -6.22
C GLU A 502 -16.98 9.91 -5.16
N LEU A 503 -17.20 9.62 -3.87
CA LEU A 503 -16.41 10.20 -2.78
C LEU A 503 -14.96 9.74 -2.84
N CYS A 504 -14.70 8.45 -3.14
CA CYS A 504 -13.34 7.96 -3.33
C CYS A 504 -12.60 8.73 -4.45
N LEU A 505 -13.26 8.98 -5.58
CA LEU A 505 -12.70 9.74 -6.71
C LEU A 505 -12.49 11.23 -6.39
N ARG A 506 -13.45 11.87 -5.70
CA ARG A 506 -13.39 13.31 -5.36
C ARG A 506 -12.39 13.63 -4.25
N THR A 507 -12.26 12.76 -3.26
CA THR A 507 -11.32 12.94 -2.15
C THR A 507 -9.88 12.60 -2.54
N GLY A 508 -9.69 11.95 -3.70
CA GLY A 508 -8.41 11.46 -4.18
C GLY A 508 -7.96 10.16 -3.54
N LEU A 509 -8.83 9.48 -2.78
CA LEU A 509 -8.59 8.13 -2.26
C LEU A 509 -8.45 7.12 -3.42
N MET A 510 -9.11 7.41 -4.54
CA MET A 510 -8.95 6.74 -5.83
C MET A 510 -8.46 7.77 -6.86
N PRO A 511 -7.41 7.47 -7.66
CA PRO A 511 -6.89 8.37 -8.66
C PRO A 511 -7.95 8.64 -9.74
N SER A 512 -8.14 9.92 -10.08
CA SER A 512 -9.15 10.37 -11.04
C SER A 512 -8.59 11.40 -12.02
N ASN A 513 -9.23 11.50 -13.18
CA ASN A 513 -8.84 12.44 -14.24
C ASN A 513 -9.03 13.93 -13.93
N LEU A 514 -9.57 14.28 -12.77
CA LEU A 514 -10.05 15.64 -12.46
C LEU A 514 -8.93 16.70 -12.32
N LEU A 515 -7.70 16.29 -11.99
CA LEU A 515 -6.61 17.24 -11.68
C LEU A 515 -5.68 17.54 -12.86
N HIS A 516 -5.89 16.98 -14.06
CA HIS A 516 -5.03 17.25 -15.22
C HIS A 516 -5.03 18.74 -15.58
N GLN A 517 -6.18 19.42 -15.52
CA GLN A 517 -6.24 20.86 -15.79
C GLN A 517 -5.41 21.67 -14.77
N ALA A 518 -5.45 21.28 -13.49
CA ALA A 518 -4.64 21.90 -12.43
C ALA A 518 -3.14 21.64 -12.66
N PHE A 519 -2.78 20.43 -13.10
CA PHE A 519 -1.41 20.08 -13.47
C PHE A 519 -0.90 20.98 -14.61
N PHE A 520 -1.62 21.10 -15.72
CA PHE A 520 -1.20 21.95 -16.83
C PHE A 520 -1.11 23.42 -16.40
N THR A 521 -2.12 23.95 -15.70
CA THR A 521 -2.11 25.37 -15.27
C THR A 521 -0.94 25.73 -14.37
N HIS A 522 -0.47 24.83 -13.51
CA HIS A 522 0.66 25.06 -12.59
C HIS A 522 1.99 24.52 -13.11
N ALA A 523 2.02 23.88 -14.29
CA ALA A 523 3.24 23.33 -14.83
C ALA A 523 4.22 24.45 -15.18
N ARG A 524 5.48 24.32 -14.71
CA ARG A 524 6.56 25.25 -15.04
C ARG A 524 7.06 25.08 -16.47
N LEU A 525 6.83 23.91 -17.06
CA LEU A 525 7.20 23.59 -18.44
C LEU A 525 6.07 24.04 -19.37
N ALA A 526 6.43 24.67 -20.48
CA ALA A 526 5.48 25.09 -21.51
C ALA A 526 4.92 23.85 -22.23
N MET A 527 3.77 23.36 -21.79
CA MET A 527 3.14 22.12 -22.26
C MET A 527 1.75 22.38 -22.83
N GLN A 528 1.37 21.60 -23.84
CA GLN A 528 0.08 21.68 -24.50
C GLN A 528 -0.40 20.29 -24.92
N LEU A 529 -1.63 19.96 -24.55
CA LEU A 529 -2.32 18.76 -25.01
C LEU A 529 -3.23 19.11 -26.18
N THR A 530 -3.08 18.44 -27.31
CA THR A 530 -3.91 18.64 -28.52
C THR A 530 -4.80 17.43 -28.79
N ASP A 531 -6.00 17.67 -29.30
CA ASP A 531 -6.89 16.61 -29.80
C ASP A 531 -6.36 16.00 -31.12
N ALA A 532 -7.01 14.93 -31.60
CA ALA A 532 -6.67 14.29 -32.87
C ALA A 532 -6.79 15.21 -34.10
N ALA A 533 -7.50 16.33 -34.00
CA ALA A 533 -7.60 17.37 -35.02
C ALA A 533 -6.57 18.50 -34.86
N GLY A 534 -5.67 18.40 -33.87
CA GLY A 534 -4.63 19.39 -33.57
C GLY A 534 -5.12 20.60 -32.76
N ARG A 535 -6.35 20.60 -32.23
CA ARG A 535 -6.89 21.68 -31.40
C ARG A 535 -6.45 21.52 -29.95
N THR A 536 -6.15 22.63 -29.31
CA THR A 536 -5.54 22.66 -27.98
C THR A 536 -6.59 22.43 -26.90
N VAL A 537 -6.51 21.33 -26.16
CA VAL A 537 -7.46 20.95 -25.10
C VAL A 537 -7.00 21.51 -23.75
N PHE A 538 -5.73 21.33 -23.39
CA PHE A 538 -5.12 21.90 -22.19
C PHE A 538 -3.79 22.57 -22.56
N ALA A 539 -3.49 23.69 -21.93
CA ALA A 539 -2.22 24.40 -22.10
C ALA A 539 -1.71 24.91 -20.75
N SER A 540 -0.40 24.89 -20.57
CA SER A 540 0.23 25.46 -19.39
C SER A 540 0.25 26.98 -19.44
N ALA A 541 0.24 27.62 -18.27
CA ALA A 541 0.47 29.06 -18.17
C ALA A 541 1.93 29.46 -18.49
N ALA A 542 2.86 28.50 -18.48
CA ALA A 542 4.25 28.73 -18.83
C ALA A 542 4.40 29.05 -20.32
N VAL A 543 4.96 30.22 -20.63
CA VAL A 543 5.36 30.65 -21.97
C VAL A 543 6.88 30.59 -22.06
N PRO A 544 7.46 29.92 -23.07
CA PRO A 544 8.90 29.92 -23.25
C PRO A 544 9.35 31.35 -23.58
N ARG A 545 10.31 31.88 -22.80
CA ARG A 545 10.82 33.26 -22.94
C ARG A 545 12.04 33.36 -23.86
N ALA A 546 12.63 32.24 -24.26
CA ALA A 546 13.82 32.20 -25.08
C ALA A 546 13.53 32.40 -26.57
N ALA A 547 14.57 32.74 -27.35
CA ALA A 547 14.49 32.79 -28.80
C ALA A 547 14.27 31.39 -29.40
N GLU A 548 13.63 31.28 -30.57
CA GLU A 548 13.29 29.98 -31.19
C GLU A 548 14.47 29.00 -31.31
N ARG A 549 15.69 29.52 -31.51
CA ARG A 549 16.92 28.71 -31.60
C ARG A 549 17.26 27.97 -30.30
N ASP A 550 16.83 28.50 -29.16
CA ASP A 550 17.11 27.97 -27.83
C ASP A 550 15.91 27.20 -27.24
N ILE A 551 14.88 26.93 -28.05
CA ILE A 551 13.70 26.17 -27.64
C ILE A 551 13.75 24.77 -28.27
N ARG A 552 13.69 23.73 -27.42
CA ARG A 552 13.46 22.36 -27.89
C ARG A 552 11.97 22.05 -27.83
N LYS A 553 11.37 21.81 -28.99
CA LYS A 553 9.98 21.34 -29.12
C LYS A 553 9.98 19.82 -29.18
N SER A 554 9.25 19.19 -28.27
CA SER A 554 9.09 17.74 -28.20
C SER A 554 7.61 17.38 -28.32
N ARG A 555 7.33 16.21 -28.91
CA ARG A 555 5.98 15.72 -29.18
C ARG A 555 5.88 14.25 -28.81
N MET A 556 4.82 13.90 -28.09
CA MET A 556 4.46 12.52 -27.76
C MET A 556 3.05 12.24 -28.26
N GLU A 557 2.89 11.22 -29.10
CA GLU A 557 1.58 10.78 -29.58
C GLU A 557 0.82 10.07 -28.46
N LEU A 558 -0.47 10.35 -28.36
CA LEU A 558 -1.41 9.76 -27.39
C LEU A 558 -2.63 9.23 -28.15
N ASP A 559 -3.29 8.21 -27.61
CA ASP A 559 -4.55 7.74 -28.19
C ASP A 559 -5.62 8.84 -28.11
N GLY A 560 -5.90 9.47 -29.26
CA GLY A 560 -6.85 10.59 -29.38
C GLY A 560 -6.22 11.99 -29.40
N GLY A 561 -4.88 12.12 -29.47
CA GLY A 561 -4.22 13.43 -29.49
C GLY A 561 -2.70 13.39 -29.42
N ALA A 562 -2.09 14.51 -29.03
CA ALA A 562 -0.65 14.59 -28.79
C ALA A 562 -0.31 15.53 -27.63
N LEU A 563 0.74 15.21 -26.88
CA LEU A 563 1.34 16.10 -25.90
C LEU A 563 2.55 16.81 -26.53
N LEU A 564 2.49 18.13 -26.60
CA LEU A 564 3.56 19.00 -27.06
C LEU A 564 4.17 19.71 -25.86
N TRP A 565 5.50 19.75 -25.77
CA TRP A 565 6.15 20.58 -24.77
C TRP A 565 7.40 21.28 -25.31
N GLN A 566 7.70 22.41 -24.69
CA GLN A 566 8.77 23.29 -25.08
C GLN A 566 9.71 23.51 -23.89
N GLU A 567 10.97 23.15 -24.07
CA GLU A 567 12.04 23.33 -23.10
C GLU A 567 12.90 24.53 -23.47
N ASP A 568 13.20 25.39 -22.50
CA ASP A 568 14.14 26.50 -22.65
C ASP A 568 15.58 26.00 -22.41
N LEU A 569 16.39 26.02 -23.46
CA LEU A 569 17.81 25.61 -23.45
C LEU A 569 18.78 26.79 -23.44
N SER A 570 18.29 28.03 -23.28
CA SER A 570 19.12 29.25 -23.34
C SER A 570 20.29 29.20 -22.36
N LEU A 571 20.04 28.82 -21.11
CA LEU A 571 21.06 28.68 -20.08
C LEU A 571 22.08 27.58 -20.41
N LEU A 572 21.63 26.47 -20.99
CA LEU A 572 22.51 25.38 -21.40
C LEU A 572 23.44 25.81 -22.54
N HIS A 573 22.90 26.48 -23.55
CA HIS A 573 23.69 27.04 -24.65
C HIS A 573 24.66 28.14 -24.16
N GLU A 574 24.27 28.97 -23.20
CA GLU A 574 25.15 29.97 -22.58
C GLU A 574 26.32 29.30 -21.85
N ARG A 575 26.05 28.29 -21.01
CA ARG A 575 27.10 27.51 -20.34
C ARG A 575 28.03 26.81 -21.32
N GLN A 576 27.49 26.26 -22.41
CA GLN A 576 28.29 25.65 -23.46
C GLN A 576 29.23 26.66 -24.15
N ARG A 577 28.76 27.90 -24.40
CA ARG A 577 29.62 28.98 -24.91
C ARG A 577 30.71 29.37 -23.91
N GLN A 578 30.39 29.52 -22.63
CA GLN A 578 31.37 29.81 -21.58
C GLN A 578 32.45 28.70 -21.48
N LEU A 579 32.03 27.43 -21.57
CA LEU A 579 32.95 26.28 -21.60
C LEU A 579 33.84 26.27 -22.84
N ALA A 580 33.31 26.64 -24.01
CA ALA A 580 34.10 26.74 -25.23
C ALA A 580 35.20 27.82 -25.08
N LEU A 581 34.85 29.00 -24.57
CA LEU A 581 35.79 30.10 -24.36
C LEU A 581 36.89 29.74 -23.33
N THR A 582 36.52 29.11 -22.22
CA THR A 582 37.50 28.69 -21.20
C THR A 582 38.41 27.58 -21.72
N ARG A 583 37.87 26.61 -22.46
CA ARG A 583 38.66 25.55 -23.11
C ARG A 583 39.66 26.13 -24.12
N GLU A 584 39.25 27.12 -24.89
CA GLU A 584 40.13 27.79 -25.85
C GLU A 584 41.24 28.59 -25.15
N ALA A 585 40.92 29.33 -24.08
CA ALA A 585 41.91 30.02 -23.25
C ALA A 585 42.91 29.06 -22.61
N LEU A 586 42.44 27.94 -22.05
CA LEU A 586 43.29 26.89 -21.48
C LEU A 586 44.20 26.24 -22.52
N SER A 587 43.70 25.98 -23.73
CA SER A 587 44.54 25.44 -24.81
C SER A 587 45.67 26.40 -25.16
N ARG A 588 45.38 27.70 -25.32
CA ARG A 588 46.40 28.72 -25.60
C ARG A 588 47.45 28.79 -24.50
N SER A 589 47.05 28.77 -23.23
CA SER A 589 47.98 28.75 -22.09
C SER A 589 48.87 27.50 -22.09
N ARG A 590 48.28 26.32 -22.34
CA ARG A 590 49.03 25.07 -22.43
C ARG A 590 50.07 25.09 -23.55
N ASP A 591 49.72 25.63 -24.71
CA ASP A 591 50.63 25.67 -25.85
C ASP A 591 51.80 26.64 -25.60
N LEU A 592 51.55 27.77 -24.92
CA LEU A 592 52.61 28.67 -24.43
C LEU A 592 53.54 27.99 -23.41
N LEU A 593 52.97 27.31 -22.40
CA LEU A 593 53.77 26.60 -21.39
C LEU A 593 54.63 25.50 -22.00
N ARG A 594 54.13 24.80 -23.02
CA ARG A 594 54.92 23.80 -23.76
C ARG A 594 56.07 24.45 -24.52
N ALA A 595 55.84 25.59 -25.17
CA ALA A 595 56.89 26.33 -25.85
C ALA A 595 57.97 26.79 -24.86
N GLU A 596 57.57 27.40 -23.73
CA GLU A 596 58.50 27.83 -22.67
C GLU A 596 59.33 26.67 -22.14
N HIS A 597 58.69 25.54 -21.82
CA HIS A 597 59.38 24.35 -21.33
C HIS A 597 60.41 23.83 -22.34
N SER A 598 60.07 23.82 -23.63
CA SER A 598 60.98 23.37 -24.68
C SER A 598 62.22 24.26 -24.80
N ILE A 599 62.03 25.58 -24.73
CA ILE A 599 63.11 26.57 -24.77
C ILE A 599 64.02 26.39 -23.54
N ARG A 600 63.43 26.23 -22.35
CA ARG A 600 64.18 26.05 -21.10
C ARG A 600 65.04 24.78 -21.12
N LYS A 601 64.52 23.69 -21.67
CA LYS A 601 65.26 22.43 -21.84
C LYS A 601 66.45 22.59 -22.80
N GLN A 602 66.25 23.28 -23.93
CA GLN A 602 67.33 23.56 -24.88
C GLN A 602 68.43 24.43 -24.26
N LEU A 603 68.05 25.48 -23.53
CA LEU A 603 68.99 26.37 -22.87
C LEU A 603 69.83 25.61 -21.82
N LEU A 604 69.19 24.77 -20.99
CA LEU A 604 69.91 23.95 -20.01
C LEU A 604 70.92 23.02 -20.68
N HIS A 605 70.54 22.37 -21.78
CA HIS A 605 71.43 21.46 -22.51
C HIS A 605 72.64 22.21 -23.10
N LEU A 606 72.43 23.40 -23.65
CA LEU A 606 73.52 24.22 -24.19
C LEU A 606 74.48 24.71 -23.10
N THR A 607 73.97 25.12 -21.93
CA THR A 607 74.78 25.59 -20.82
C THR A 607 75.68 24.48 -20.27
N LEU A 608 75.15 23.26 -20.09
CA LEU A 608 75.94 22.12 -19.62
C LEU A 608 77.05 21.73 -20.61
N LYS A 609 76.73 21.71 -21.91
CA LYS A 609 77.72 21.41 -22.96
C LYS A 609 78.86 22.44 -22.98
N ARG A 610 78.54 23.72 -22.78
CA ARG A 610 79.54 24.79 -22.73
C ARG A 610 80.48 24.62 -21.53
N HIS A 611 79.93 24.37 -20.35
CA HIS A 611 80.72 24.17 -19.13
C HIS A 611 81.73 23.02 -19.27
N LEU A 612 81.26 21.84 -19.74
CA LEU A 612 82.14 20.69 -19.97
C LEU A 612 83.25 20.98 -21.00
N SER A 613 82.95 21.77 -22.03
CA SER A 613 83.94 22.17 -23.03
C SER A 613 85.02 23.09 -22.44
N GLU A 614 84.64 24.04 -21.59
CA GLU A 614 85.56 24.98 -20.95
C GLU A 614 86.53 24.24 -19.99
N GLU A 615 86.03 23.26 -19.23
CA GLU A 615 86.88 22.45 -18.33
C GLU A 615 87.86 21.53 -19.09
N LEU A 616 87.42 20.92 -20.21
CA LEU A 616 88.31 20.13 -21.07
C LEU A 616 89.42 21.00 -21.68
N GLU A 617 89.10 22.22 -22.10
CA GLU A 617 90.07 23.14 -22.68
C GLU A 617 91.13 23.56 -21.65
N ALA A 618 90.75 23.73 -20.38
CA ALA A 618 91.67 24.02 -19.29
C ALA A 618 92.71 22.90 -19.07
N ILE A 619 92.27 21.62 -19.10
CA ILE A 619 93.17 20.45 -18.97
C ILE A 619 94.20 20.43 -20.12
N LEU A 620 93.75 20.68 -21.35
CA LEU A 620 94.63 20.71 -22.53
C LEU A 620 95.58 21.93 -22.52
N ALA A 621 95.13 23.08 -22.02
CA ALA A 621 95.94 24.29 -21.93
C ALA A 621 97.12 24.12 -20.96
N ALA A 622 96.93 23.44 -19.82
CA ALA A 622 97.95 23.26 -18.80
C ALA A 622 99.21 22.51 -19.29
N LYS A 623 99.06 21.54 -20.20
CA LYS A 623 100.20 20.74 -20.74
C LYS A 623 100.72 21.23 -22.10
N ARG A 624 100.11 22.28 -22.65
CA ARG A 624 100.52 22.92 -23.93
C ARG A 624 101.98 23.41 -23.94
N PRO A 625 102.55 23.95 -22.84
CA PRO A 625 103.97 24.33 -22.81
C PRO A 625 104.92 23.13 -22.97
N LEU A 626 104.59 21.97 -22.38
CA LEU A 626 105.39 20.74 -22.50
C LEU A 626 105.39 20.19 -23.92
N LEU A 627 104.25 20.23 -24.62
CA LEU A 627 104.16 19.87 -26.04
C LEU A 627 105.03 20.78 -26.92
N ARG A 628 105.06 22.09 -26.62
CA ARG A 628 105.95 23.04 -27.31
C ARG A 628 107.42 22.73 -27.03
N GLY A 629 107.78 22.43 -25.79
CA GLY A 629 109.14 22.05 -25.39
C GLY A 629 109.64 20.79 -26.12
N TYR A 630 108.81 19.75 -26.25
CA TYR A 630 109.18 18.56 -27.03
C TYR A 630 109.31 18.87 -28.53
N ARG A 631 108.47 19.74 -29.09
CA ARG A 631 108.60 20.18 -30.48
C ARG A 631 109.92 20.91 -30.71
N GLU A 632 110.31 21.80 -29.79
CA GLU A 632 111.58 22.53 -29.87
C GLU A 632 112.79 21.58 -29.74
N GLN A 633 112.73 20.61 -28.82
CA GLN A 633 113.75 19.55 -28.70
C GLN A 633 113.85 18.69 -29.96
N LEU A 634 112.73 18.36 -30.60
CA LEU A 634 112.70 17.58 -31.85
C LEU A 634 113.34 18.35 -33.01
N MET A 635 113.16 19.67 -33.05
CA MET A 635 113.75 20.54 -34.09
C MET A 635 115.26 20.75 -33.91
N ALA A 636 115.80 20.54 -32.70
CA ALA A 636 117.20 20.73 -32.36
C ALA A 636 118.03 19.43 -32.31
N ALA A 637 117.40 18.26 -32.46
CA ALA A 637 118.08 16.97 -32.39
C ALA A 637 118.76 16.63 -33.74
N GLU A 638 120.06 16.36 -33.71
CA GLU A 638 120.86 16.01 -34.91
C GLU A 638 121.07 14.49 -35.07
N ASP A 639 120.88 13.69 -34.00
CA ASP A 639 121.04 12.23 -33.98
C ASP A 639 119.68 11.50 -34.02
N GLU A 640 119.60 10.43 -34.82
CA GLU A 640 118.43 9.57 -34.97
C GLU A 640 118.02 8.90 -33.64
N ALA A 641 119.00 8.60 -32.77
CA ALA A 641 118.74 8.07 -31.43
C ALA A 641 118.01 9.09 -30.53
N ASP A 642 118.36 10.37 -30.62
CA ASP A 642 117.75 11.46 -29.86
C ASP A 642 116.35 11.80 -30.37
N VAL A 643 116.14 11.84 -31.69
CA VAL A 643 114.82 12.01 -32.31
C VAL A 643 113.87 10.88 -31.87
N THR A 644 114.34 9.64 -31.91
CA THR A 644 113.54 8.47 -31.50
C THR A 644 113.15 8.56 -30.02
N ARG A 645 114.05 9.01 -29.15
CA ARG A 645 113.79 9.19 -27.71
C ARG A 645 112.76 10.30 -27.45
N ILE A 646 112.82 11.42 -28.17
CA ILE A 646 111.86 12.53 -28.04
C ILE A 646 110.47 12.08 -28.54
N ILE A 647 110.38 11.36 -29.65
CA ILE A 647 109.11 10.80 -30.17
C ILE A 647 108.48 9.85 -29.13
N ARG A 648 109.27 8.99 -28.50
CA ARG A 648 108.76 8.08 -27.44
C ARG A 648 108.19 8.87 -26.25
N ARG A 649 108.83 9.97 -25.84
CA ARG A 649 108.32 10.87 -24.78
C ARG A 649 107.05 11.61 -25.19
N LEU A 650 106.97 12.05 -26.45
CA LEU A 650 105.77 12.69 -27.00
C LEU A 650 104.58 11.71 -27.05
N ASN A 651 104.83 10.46 -27.43
CA ASN A 651 103.80 9.41 -27.46
C ASN A 651 103.25 9.11 -26.05
N LEU A 652 104.13 9.06 -25.04
CA LEU A 652 103.71 8.96 -23.64
C LEU A 652 102.81 10.13 -23.23
N LEU A 653 103.21 11.37 -23.53
CA LEU A 653 102.42 12.57 -23.20
C LEU A 653 101.07 12.61 -23.94
N SER A 654 101.04 12.20 -25.21
CA SER A 654 99.80 12.13 -26.01
C SER A 654 98.83 11.09 -25.45
N SER A 655 99.34 9.90 -25.09
CA SER A 655 98.56 8.85 -24.46
C SER A 655 98.01 9.29 -23.10
N TYR A 656 98.85 9.92 -22.27
CA TYR A 656 98.45 10.52 -21.01
C TYR A 656 97.28 11.50 -21.18
N LEU A 657 97.40 12.49 -22.07
CA LEU A 657 96.34 13.49 -22.28
C LEU A 657 95.04 12.84 -22.76
N LYS A 658 95.14 11.88 -23.69
CA LYS A 658 93.97 11.15 -24.19
C LYS A 658 93.28 10.38 -23.07
N LYS A 659 94.02 9.63 -22.25
CA LYS A 659 93.47 8.86 -21.14
C LYS A 659 92.92 9.73 -20.03
N ARG A 660 93.62 10.83 -19.71
CA ARG A 660 93.18 11.81 -18.73
C ARG A 660 91.84 12.45 -19.10
N CYS A 661 91.62 12.76 -20.38
CA CYS A 661 90.34 13.30 -20.87
C CYS A 661 89.21 12.26 -20.82
N VAL A 662 89.48 11.00 -21.18
CA VAL A 662 88.48 9.93 -21.12
C VAL A 662 88.05 9.66 -19.68
N LEU A 663 89.01 9.56 -18.76
CA LEU A 663 88.73 9.36 -17.34
C LEU A 663 87.96 10.56 -16.76
N PHE A 664 88.32 11.79 -17.14
CA PHE A 664 87.59 12.99 -16.73
C PHE A 664 86.14 13.00 -17.22
N LEU A 665 85.90 12.72 -18.51
CA LEU A 665 84.54 12.70 -19.09
C LEU A 665 83.64 11.66 -18.42
N LYS A 666 84.18 10.47 -18.16
CA LYS A 666 83.43 9.43 -17.44
C LYS A 666 83.18 9.78 -15.98
N GLY A 667 84.16 10.41 -15.34
CA GLY A 667 83.99 10.94 -13.99
C GLY A 667 82.94 12.05 -13.87
N GLN A 668 82.69 12.83 -14.93
CA GLN A 668 81.63 13.86 -14.95
C GLN A 668 80.21 13.27 -15.06
N GLU A 669 80.07 12.03 -15.52
CA GLU A 669 78.75 11.37 -15.60
C GLU A 669 78.29 10.87 -14.23
N ASP A 670 79.17 10.21 -13.47
CA ASP A 670 78.80 9.46 -12.25
C ASP A 670 79.56 9.87 -10.97
N ASP A 671 80.42 10.91 -11.03
CA ASP A 671 81.34 11.38 -9.97
C ASP A 671 82.35 10.31 -9.46
N HIS A 672 82.32 9.13 -10.08
CA HIS A 672 83.16 7.98 -9.78
C HIS A 672 83.70 7.37 -11.07
N ILE A 673 84.94 6.90 -10.99
CA ILE A 673 85.64 6.18 -12.06
C ILE A 673 85.79 4.73 -11.62
N ARG A 674 85.47 3.80 -12.51
CA ARG A 674 85.67 2.38 -12.23
C ARG A 674 87.16 2.02 -12.28
N THR A 675 87.58 1.16 -11.36
CA THR A 675 88.97 0.74 -11.22
C THR A 675 89.50 -0.04 -12.42
N ASP A 676 88.65 -0.75 -13.16
CA ASP A 676 89.04 -1.40 -14.42
C ASP A 676 89.43 -0.38 -15.49
N GLU A 677 88.81 0.80 -15.52
CA GLU A 677 89.15 1.85 -16.48
C GLU A 677 90.44 2.57 -16.12
N LEU A 678 90.64 2.85 -14.83
CA LEU A 678 91.90 3.38 -14.31
C LEU A 678 93.05 2.39 -14.56
N SER A 679 92.83 1.09 -14.32
CA SER A 679 93.84 0.07 -14.56
C SER A 679 94.16 -0.13 -16.04
N MET A 680 93.18 -0.03 -16.93
CA MET A 680 93.42 0.00 -18.38
C MET A 680 94.24 1.23 -18.78
N ALA A 681 93.91 2.42 -18.26
CA ALA A 681 94.67 3.64 -18.56
C ALA A 681 96.14 3.53 -18.10
N ILE A 682 96.36 3.05 -16.88
CA ILE A 682 97.70 2.83 -16.31
C ILE A 682 98.47 1.77 -17.10
N SER A 683 97.82 0.67 -17.48
CA SER A 683 98.43 -0.38 -18.29
C SER A 683 98.90 0.15 -19.65
N GLU A 684 98.14 1.06 -20.25
CA GLU A 684 98.52 1.73 -21.50
C GLU A 684 99.71 2.68 -21.30
N ILE A 685 99.76 3.43 -20.21
CA ILE A 685 100.94 4.24 -19.83
C ILE A 685 102.19 3.37 -19.65
N CYS A 686 102.08 2.24 -18.94
CA CYS A 686 103.18 1.28 -18.81
C CYS A 686 103.70 0.78 -20.16
N ALA A 687 102.81 0.58 -21.15
CA ALA A 687 103.23 0.17 -22.49
C ALA A 687 104.07 1.23 -23.20
N TYR A 688 103.81 2.53 -22.97
CA TYR A 688 104.61 3.64 -23.51
C TYR A 688 105.88 3.92 -22.71
N LEU A 689 105.95 3.52 -21.44
CA LEU A 689 107.17 3.61 -20.61
C LEU A 689 108.22 2.56 -20.97
N ARG A 690 107.82 1.35 -21.40
CA ARG A 690 108.77 0.26 -21.76
C ARG A 690 109.78 0.67 -22.86
N PRO A 691 109.38 1.31 -23.98
CA PRO A 691 110.34 1.81 -24.96
C PRO A 691 111.29 2.89 -24.44
N LEU A 692 110.98 3.54 -23.30
CA LEU A 692 111.86 4.50 -22.66
C LEU A 692 112.87 3.85 -21.69
N GLY A 693 112.86 2.52 -21.59
CA GLY A 693 113.79 1.75 -20.74
C GLY A 693 113.24 1.40 -19.35
N LEU A 694 112.02 1.85 -19.01
CA LEU A 694 111.42 1.63 -17.69
C LEU A 694 110.41 0.46 -17.73
N ARG A 695 110.67 -0.60 -16.97
CA ARG A 695 109.73 -1.70 -16.75
C ARG A 695 108.99 -1.49 -15.43
N VAL A 696 107.66 -1.49 -15.51
CA VAL A 696 106.80 -1.23 -14.37
C VAL A 696 105.94 -2.45 -14.06
N GLY A 697 106.08 -2.98 -12.85
CA GLY A 697 105.19 -4.01 -12.30
C GLY A 697 104.07 -3.34 -11.49
N VAL A 698 102.81 -3.69 -11.76
CA VAL A 698 101.66 -3.10 -11.06
C VAL A 698 100.83 -4.18 -10.36
N GLU A 699 100.64 -4.02 -9.05
CA GLU A 699 99.72 -4.83 -8.24
C GLU A 699 98.47 -4.01 -7.87
N TRP A 700 97.30 -4.64 -7.97
CA TRP A 700 96.00 -3.98 -7.81
C TRP A 700 95.26 -4.49 -6.57
N SER A 701 94.95 -3.58 -5.65
CA SER A 701 94.11 -3.83 -4.46
C SER A 701 93.25 -2.59 -4.17
N LEU A 702 92.57 -2.07 -5.20
CA LEU A 702 91.67 -0.92 -5.10
C LEU A 702 90.19 -1.36 -5.00
N PRO A 703 89.29 -0.54 -4.43
CA PRO A 703 87.84 -0.71 -4.50
C PRO A 703 87.34 -0.74 -5.95
N GLN A 704 86.09 -1.17 -6.18
CA GLN A 704 85.53 -1.25 -7.55
C GLN A 704 85.32 0.12 -8.21
N LEU A 705 85.01 1.14 -7.41
CA LEU A 705 84.76 2.53 -7.82
C LEU A 705 85.65 3.45 -6.99
N LEU A 706 86.27 4.42 -7.65
CA LEU A 706 87.07 5.47 -7.04
C LEU A 706 86.43 6.81 -7.32
N TYR A 707 86.49 7.73 -6.36
CA TYR A 707 86.07 9.11 -6.59
C TYR A 707 86.86 9.72 -7.75
N THR A 708 86.18 10.48 -8.63
CA THR A 708 86.80 11.05 -9.85
C THR A 708 88.07 11.84 -9.53
N GLY A 709 88.03 12.72 -8.54
CA GLY A 709 89.21 13.49 -8.12
C GLY A 709 90.38 12.61 -7.69
N THR A 710 90.11 11.53 -6.96
CA THR A 710 91.10 10.58 -6.45
C THR A 710 91.75 9.78 -7.58
N ALA A 711 90.93 9.18 -8.46
CA ALA A 711 91.44 8.38 -9.58
C ALA A 711 92.29 9.22 -10.54
N LEU A 712 91.87 10.45 -10.80
CA LEU A 712 92.59 11.39 -11.66
C LEU A 712 93.92 11.83 -11.03
N ALA A 713 93.95 12.17 -9.74
CA ALA A 713 95.17 12.54 -9.04
C ALA A 713 96.19 11.40 -8.98
N LEU A 714 95.72 10.17 -8.74
CA LEU A 714 96.57 8.97 -8.77
C LEU A 714 97.14 8.71 -10.16
N PHE A 715 96.33 8.87 -11.22
CA PHE A 715 96.77 8.71 -12.60
C PHE A 715 97.80 9.78 -13.03
N ASP A 716 97.57 11.03 -12.63
CA ASP A 716 98.47 12.16 -12.89
C ASP A 716 99.83 11.92 -12.21
N PHE A 717 99.80 11.61 -10.90
CA PHE A 717 101.02 11.29 -10.15
C PHE A 717 101.77 10.12 -10.77
N PHE A 718 101.06 9.00 -11.03
CA PHE A 718 101.64 7.79 -11.60
C PHE A 718 102.38 8.08 -12.90
N THR A 719 101.74 8.83 -13.80
CA THR A 719 102.30 9.08 -15.12
C THR A 719 103.48 10.04 -15.07
N GLU A 720 103.37 11.13 -14.32
CA GLU A 720 104.43 12.16 -14.27
C GLU A 720 105.65 11.71 -13.48
N PHE A 721 105.44 10.97 -12.39
CA PHE A 721 106.52 10.39 -11.59
C PHE A 721 107.33 9.38 -12.43
N LEU A 722 106.66 8.44 -13.10
CA LEU A 722 107.34 7.42 -13.88
C LEU A 722 107.93 7.98 -15.19
N ALA A 723 107.33 9.01 -15.78
CA ALA A 723 107.94 9.75 -16.89
C ALA A 723 109.26 10.40 -16.46
N HIS A 724 109.33 10.93 -15.24
CA HIS A 724 110.58 11.47 -14.69
C HIS A 724 111.59 10.36 -14.39
N ALA A 725 111.16 9.25 -13.76
CA ALA A 725 112.01 8.09 -13.48
C ALA A 725 112.67 7.52 -14.76
N ALA A 726 111.89 7.36 -15.83
CA ALA A 726 112.41 6.94 -17.13
C ALA A 726 113.41 7.96 -17.73
N ARG A 727 113.23 9.26 -17.45
CA ARG A 727 114.12 10.32 -17.95
C ARG A 727 115.51 10.27 -17.29
N VAL A 728 115.56 9.90 -16.01
CA VAL A 728 116.80 9.83 -15.22
C VAL A 728 117.46 8.44 -15.24
N GLY A 729 116.92 7.50 -16.01
CA GLY A 729 117.55 6.21 -16.29
C GLY A 729 117.19 5.08 -15.31
N THR A 730 116.07 5.19 -14.59
CA THR A 730 115.57 4.09 -13.75
C THR A 730 115.10 2.92 -14.62
N GLU A 731 115.57 1.70 -14.33
CA GLU A 731 115.26 0.51 -15.15
C GLU A 731 113.97 -0.20 -14.70
N ASP A 732 113.79 -0.43 -13.40
CA ASP A 732 112.70 -1.23 -12.85
C ASP A 732 112.00 -0.51 -11.68
N VAL A 733 110.66 -0.46 -11.71
CA VAL A 733 109.83 0.08 -10.63
C VAL A 733 108.66 -0.87 -10.37
N PHE A 734 108.40 -1.18 -9.10
CA PHE A 734 107.20 -1.88 -8.70
C PHE A 734 106.24 -0.91 -8.02
N CYS A 735 104.97 -0.94 -8.37
CA CYS A 735 103.96 -0.14 -7.69
C CYS A 735 102.74 -0.97 -7.30
N ARG A 736 102.18 -0.66 -6.15
CA ARG A 736 100.99 -1.29 -5.63
C ARG A 736 99.93 -0.23 -5.36
N PHE A 737 98.77 -0.42 -5.96
CA PHE A 737 97.60 0.40 -5.68
C PHE A 737 96.80 -0.26 -4.54
N VAL A 738 96.56 0.47 -3.45
CA VAL A 738 95.83 -0.03 -2.27
C VAL A 738 94.85 1.02 -1.80
N ASP A 739 93.59 0.63 -1.62
CA ASP A 739 92.49 1.48 -1.16
C ASP A 739 92.30 2.76 -2.00
N ASP A 740 92.83 3.90 -1.55
CA ASP A 740 92.81 5.19 -2.24
C ASP A 740 94.22 5.73 -2.54
N SER A 741 95.24 4.87 -2.49
CA SER A 741 96.66 5.24 -2.54
C SER A 741 97.47 4.41 -3.53
N VAL A 742 98.63 4.93 -3.91
CA VAL A 742 99.64 4.18 -4.68
C VAL A 742 100.98 4.22 -3.97
N THR A 743 101.58 3.05 -3.79
CA THR A 743 102.94 2.90 -3.25
C THR A 743 103.89 2.44 -4.34
N PHE A 744 104.96 3.18 -4.58
CA PHE A 744 106.07 2.81 -5.47
C PHE A 744 107.24 2.26 -4.65
N LEU A 745 107.89 1.22 -5.17
CA LEU A 745 109.10 0.60 -4.66
C LEU A 745 110.15 0.66 -5.76
N LEU A 746 111.27 1.33 -5.46
CA LEU A 746 112.36 1.58 -6.40
C LEU A 746 113.70 1.73 -5.66
N GLU A 747 114.81 1.66 -6.39
CA GLU A 747 116.15 1.92 -5.83
C GLU A 747 116.26 3.39 -5.37
N ALA A 748 116.95 3.62 -4.26
CA ALA A 748 117.10 4.96 -3.71
C ALA A 748 117.91 5.86 -4.67
N ALA A 749 117.37 7.03 -4.99
CA ALA A 749 118.02 7.99 -5.87
C ALA A 749 117.78 9.43 -5.41
N ASP A 750 118.81 10.27 -5.51
CA ASP A 750 118.84 11.63 -4.94
C ASP A 750 117.77 12.58 -5.50
N TRP A 751 117.18 12.25 -6.65
CA TRP A 751 116.13 13.07 -7.29
C TRP A 751 114.73 12.84 -6.72
N ILE A 752 114.48 11.69 -6.06
CA ILE A 752 113.12 11.26 -5.70
C ILE A 752 112.51 12.17 -4.63
N ALA A 753 113.26 12.46 -3.56
CA ALA A 753 112.81 13.32 -2.47
C ALA A 753 112.53 14.77 -2.93
N PRO A 754 113.43 15.47 -3.65
CA PRO A 754 113.15 16.83 -4.13
C PRO A 754 112.03 16.88 -5.17
N TRP A 755 111.88 15.86 -6.02
CA TRP A 755 110.77 15.80 -6.99
C TRP A 755 109.42 15.59 -6.29
N ALA A 756 109.35 14.67 -5.33
CA ALA A 756 108.13 14.39 -4.58
C ALA A 756 107.63 15.62 -3.79
N LEU A 757 108.55 16.33 -3.15
CA LEU A 757 108.23 17.55 -2.39
C LEU A 757 107.74 18.67 -3.31
N HIS A 758 108.37 18.86 -4.48
CA HIS A 758 107.90 19.82 -5.48
C HIS A 758 106.50 19.47 -6.03
N TRP A 759 106.21 18.18 -6.17
CA TRP A 759 104.92 17.72 -6.65
C TRP A 759 103.80 17.93 -5.61
N GLU A 760 104.09 17.64 -4.34
CA GLU A 760 103.20 17.87 -3.18
C GLU A 760 102.90 19.36 -2.95
N GLU A 761 103.84 20.27 -3.22
CA GLU A 761 103.58 21.73 -3.16
C GLU A 761 102.60 22.22 -4.25
N GLN A 762 102.57 21.54 -5.39
CA GLN A 762 101.78 21.94 -6.56
C GLN A 762 100.42 21.24 -6.66
N HIS A 763 100.23 20.13 -5.95
CA HIS A 763 99.03 19.30 -6.04
C HIS A 763 98.51 18.93 -4.65
N SER A 764 97.19 18.85 -4.49
CA SER A 764 96.56 18.46 -3.22
C SER A 764 96.69 16.95 -2.94
N VAL A 765 97.91 16.50 -2.70
CA VAL A 765 98.29 15.09 -2.50
C VAL A 765 99.38 15.03 -1.45
N SER A 766 99.27 14.14 -0.47
CA SER A 766 100.34 13.91 0.51
C SER A 766 101.26 12.77 0.08
N VAL A 767 102.57 12.98 0.12
CA VAL A 767 103.58 11.99 -0.27
C VAL A 767 104.42 11.58 0.94
N THR A 768 104.57 10.29 1.16
CA THR A 768 105.35 9.73 2.28
C THR A 768 106.47 8.85 1.76
N LEU A 769 107.68 9.07 2.29
CA LEU A 769 108.89 8.33 1.93
C LEU A 769 109.33 7.46 3.11
N SER A 770 109.59 6.18 2.85
CA SER A 770 110.13 5.25 3.84
C SER A 770 111.21 4.37 3.21
N ASP A 771 112.40 4.37 3.80
CA ASP A 771 113.47 3.45 3.43
C ASP A 771 113.24 2.08 4.06
N ARG A 772 113.15 1.04 3.24
CA ARG A 772 112.90 -0.35 3.67
C ARG A 772 114.18 -1.17 3.77
N GLY A 773 115.35 -0.57 3.54
CA GLY A 773 116.68 -1.22 3.61
C GLY A 773 117.05 -2.03 2.36
N TYR A 774 116.08 -2.45 1.56
CA TYR A 774 116.28 -3.11 0.26
C TYR A 774 115.68 -2.34 -0.93
N ALA A 775 114.84 -1.33 -0.65
CA ALA A 775 114.24 -0.42 -1.63
C ALA A 775 113.68 0.82 -0.92
N LEU A 776 113.57 1.93 -1.65
CA LEU A 776 112.86 3.13 -1.21
C LEU A 776 111.37 2.98 -1.53
N SER A 777 110.52 3.20 -0.53
CA SER A 777 109.06 3.18 -0.68
C SER A 777 108.50 4.60 -0.67
N LEU A 778 107.85 4.98 -1.76
CA LEU A 778 107.13 6.26 -1.91
C LEU A 778 105.63 5.98 -1.96
N THR A 779 104.87 6.42 -0.96
CA THR A 779 103.41 6.25 -0.92
C THR A 779 102.69 7.57 -1.08
N VAL A 780 101.70 7.58 -1.96
CA VAL A 780 100.94 8.75 -2.37
C VAL A 780 99.50 8.59 -1.93
N HIS A 781 99.02 9.53 -1.12
CA HIS A 781 97.62 9.64 -0.77
C HIS A 781 97.04 10.94 -1.34
N PRO A 782 96.01 10.89 -2.20
CA PRO A 782 95.30 12.08 -2.61
C PRO A 782 94.65 12.72 -1.39
N ALA A 783 94.72 14.04 -1.25
CA ALA A 783 94.14 14.72 -0.10
C ALA A 783 92.63 14.46 -0.08
N ARG A 784 92.12 13.83 0.99
CA ARG A 784 90.69 13.79 1.25
C ARG A 784 90.22 15.24 1.40
N GLY A 785 89.43 15.71 0.45
CA GLY A 785 88.79 17.03 0.55
C GLY A 785 88.10 17.16 1.90
N LYS A 786 88.45 18.23 2.64
CA LYS A 786 87.71 18.64 3.84
C LYS A 786 86.26 18.93 3.46
N GLU A 787 85.36 18.26 4.18
CA GLU A 787 83.97 18.62 4.50
C GLU A 787 82.93 18.80 3.38
N ARG A 788 81.86 18.00 3.48
CA ARG A 788 80.50 18.52 3.73
C ARG A 788 79.63 17.47 4.43
N GLU A 789 79.88 17.29 5.72
CA GLU A 789 78.83 16.94 6.69
C GLU A 789 78.64 18.15 7.61
N GLN A 790 77.70 19.03 7.28
CA GLN A 790 76.95 19.76 8.29
C GLN A 790 75.47 19.76 7.90
N SER A 791 74.73 19.11 8.77
CA SER A 791 73.30 18.98 8.88
C SER A 791 72.61 20.31 9.17
N GLY A 792 71.37 20.41 8.66
CA GLY A 792 70.23 20.92 9.42
C GLY A 792 70.08 22.42 9.58
N GLY A 793 69.05 22.98 8.94
CA GLY A 793 68.59 24.32 9.28
C GLY A 793 67.45 24.88 8.44
N THR A 794 66.37 24.14 8.21
CA THR A 794 65.09 24.79 7.85
C THR A 794 64.04 24.41 8.87
N GLN A 795 63.79 25.37 9.75
CA GLN A 795 62.80 25.35 10.81
C GLN A 795 61.38 25.26 10.23
N THR A 796 60.58 24.35 10.77
CA THR A 796 59.12 24.43 10.78
C THR A 796 58.70 24.94 12.16
N PRO A 797 57.77 25.90 12.23
CA PRO A 797 56.68 25.82 13.21
C PRO A 797 55.34 25.89 12.45
N ALA A 798 54.50 24.87 12.55
CA ALA A 798 53.53 24.65 13.62
C ALA A 798 52.43 25.74 13.66
N GLY A 799 51.21 25.36 13.26
CA GLY A 799 50.00 26.18 13.46
C GLY A 799 48.94 26.03 12.37
N VAL A 800 48.41 24.83 12.13
CA VAL A 800 47.10 24.70 11.45
C VAL A 800 46.07 24.46 12.54
N GLN A 801 45.42 25.55 12.97
CA GLN A 801 44.11 25.49 13.60
C GLN A 801 43.09 25.19 12.49
N THR A 802 42.39 24.08 12.66
CA THR A 802 41.10 23.82 12.02
C THR A 802 40.09 24.85 12.50
N GLU A 803 39.74 25.81 11.65
CA GLU A 803 38.50 26.57 11.75
C GLU A 803 37.76 26.49 10.41
N GLU A 804 36.68 25.72 10.47
CA GLU A 804 35.38 25.89 9.81
C GLU A 804 35.32 26.69 8.50
N ALA A 805 35.02 25.95 7.43
CA ALA A 805 34.49 26.49 6.19
C ALA A 805 33.06 27.04 6.40
N PRO A 806 32.76 28.29 5.99
CA PRO A 806 31.38 28.71 5.76
C PRO A 806 30.97 28.31 4.34
N THR A 807 29.89 27.56 4.23
CA THR A 807 29.21 27.24 2.98
C THR A 807 28.48 28.46 2.41
N TRP A 808 28.90 28.91 1.24
CA TRP A 808 28.15 29.72 0.25
C TRP A 808 28.08 28.81 -0.99
N ASN A 809 26.97 28.54 -1.68
CA ASN A 809 25.61 29.07 -1.81
C ASN A 809 24.68 27.86 -2.12
N ASP A 810 23.37 27.91 -1.93
CA ASP A 810 22.38 28.69 -2.72
C ASP A 810 22.52 28.55 -4.25
#